data_AF-A0A2A3HFH1-F1
#
_entry.id   AF-A0A2A3HFH1-F1
#
_cell.length_a   1.000
_cell.length_b   1.000
_cell.length_c   1.000
_cell.angle_alpha   90.00
_cell.angle_beta   90.00
_cell.angle_gamma   90.00
#
_symmetry.space_group_name_H-M   'P 1'
#
loop_
_entity.id
_entity.type
_entity.pdbx_description
1 polymer ?
#
loop_
_entity_poly.entity_id
_entity_poly.type
_entity_poly.pdbx_seq_one_letter_code
_entity_poly.pdbx_strand_id
1 'polypeptide(L)'
;MQKLKTLFLQLALFASFSFGAAWTGSNSEPENMKKIDGKSFYVITTPEELAWIAAQVNNGNNAINAVLANDIVFGANTSTVNTTSAWTPIGKDSTHTFKGILDGAGFSIYGVYTKGSNYGGLVGVLAKEGVVRNVNMKKASINALNYAGGLVAYNFGTVSGCTNSGSVSSNYSYSGGIAGYNTGTVSNCTNSGSISASSKYSGGIAGYNSGSSAIIRNSYSVATSLSTTYALRGGLVGENKSSAQVINCYYDSDKLTGLSAIGSNSATATNATGLTTANMQRDQFAWILNTTNGTEANSKTWSRNGGYPIFANASNLPIYKVIFNDDGTTSNRYTNYQGLVTFPSDPEPAEGYMFSGWFNSSNVKVKSSTVFSADQTVNAVYIEASNVYFAVRFFNADTTLLDSQSVQYGKTPAYAGTPTLPSTAEFSYAFAGWHVEPTAATEDFDYYATYTQTTNSYTVTFLDYDGTKLQESSYLYGATPGYAKTPTRASTVAYDYTFAGWNPAVVKVVANAEYKAIYDSTLVKYTVTFMNGSEVFATQQVAYGTAATAPDPAPTRNGYKFIGWTPSFAKIVSDLTVSALFEELILRSIFIYGDSGEILDTAKVVEDEKFVLPEAPQKDGYEFVGWYDGDGNKLGMPGDTITVTGDLKITAKYEEIKLSSSSANSSSSVAQSSSSAIASSSSAMQSSSSMIASSSSVSSSSFGIMSSSSAVVQSSSSAVQSSSSVIASSSSEAPSSSSGVSSSSSSEDPDALHFSAHPRFNLHVQNRTLQIQNARIGSAFAVLDLQGRVLRRGVVNSPEFSIELQNAGAYIVRIDSQVQKIRVK
;
A
#
# COMPACT_ATOMS: atom_id res chain seq x y z
N MET A 1 -38.90 -6.53 -36.62
CA MET A 1 -39.95 -5.73 -35.94
C MET A 1 -40.64 -6.66 -34.94
N GLN A 2 -40.28 -6.77 -33.66
CA GLN A 2 -39.58 -5.87 -32.73
C GLN A 2 -40.45 -4.69 -32.23
N LYS A 3 -41.22 -4.92 -31.16
CA LYS A 3 -41.27 -4.04 -29.95
C LYS A 3 -42.03 -4.73 -28.80
N LEU A 4 -41.54 -4.50 -27.57
CA LEU A 4 -42.16 -4.68 -26.24
C LEU A 4 -42.94 -5.99 -25.95
N LYS A 5 -42.21 -7.01 -25.48
CA LYS A 5 -42.67 -7.93 -24.42
C LYS A 5 -42.05 -7.49 -23.07
N THR A 6 -42.46 -6.34 -22.54
CA THR A 6 -41.86 -5.82 -21.28
C THR A 6 -42.79 -4.91 -20.48
N LEU A 7 -43.80 -5.47 -19.80
CA LEU A 7 -44.33 -4.90 -18.55
C LEU A 7 -45.23 -5.91 -17.81
N PHE A 8 -44.69 -6.63 -16.82
CA PHE A 8 -45.48 -7.21 -15.70
C PHE A 8 -44.57 -7.55 -14.50
N LEU A 9 -43.70 -6.60 -14.16
CA LEU A 9 -43.10 -6.53 -12.82
C LEU A 9 -43.51 -5.18 -12.23
N GLN A 10 -44.79 -5.05 -11.87
CA GLN A 10 -45.25 -3.90 -11.11
C GLN A 10 -44.62 -4.00 -9.72
N LEU A 11 -43.60 -3.17 -9.54
CA LEU A 11 -42.99 -2.85 -8.26
C LEU A 11 -44.13 -2.47 -7.29
N ALA A 12 -44.26 -3.19 -6.18
CA ALA A 12 -45.26 -2.88 -5.14
C ALA A 12 -44.81 -1.65 -4.34
N LEU A 13 -44.76 -0.49 -5.00
CA LEU A 13 -44.41 0.80 -4.41
C LEU A 13 -45.67 1.54 -3.92
N PHE A 14 -46.52 0.81 -3.18
CA PHE A 14 -47.63 1.37 -2.40
C PHE A 14 -47.28 1.19 -0.91
N ALA A 15 -47.38 2.20 -0.03
CA ALA A 15 -47.77 3.58 -0.26
C ALA A 15 -46.79 4.56 0.40
N SER A 16 -46.63 5.74 -0.23
CA SER A 16 -46.23 6.93 0.51
C SER A 16 -47.29 7.24 1.57
N PHE A 17 -46.89 7.42 2.83
CA PHE A 17 -47.82 7.78 3.91
C PHE A 17 -48.49 9.14 3.63
N SER A 18 -49.70 9.11 3.07
CA SER A 18 -50.65 10.21 3.21
C SER A 18 -51.13 10.22 4.66
N PHE A 19 -50.45 10.98 5.52
CA PHE A 19 -50.89 11.24 6.89
C PHE A 19 -52.17 12.09 6.86
N GLY A 20 -53.31 11.41 6.69
CA GLY A 20 -54.63 12.02 6.70
C GLY A 20 -55.09 12.43 8.10
N ALA A 21 -56.32 12.94 8.18
CA ALA A 21 -56.99 13.13 9.47
C ALA A 21 -57.21 11.79 10.17
N ALA A 22 -57.31 11.80 11.51
CA ALA A 22 -57.68 10.61 12.28
C ALA A 22 -59.07 10.08 11.89
N TRP A 23 -59.26 8.77 12.01
CA TRP A 23 -60.51 8.08 11.64
C TRP A 23 -61.74 8.73 12.31
N THR A 24 -62.77 9.04 11.53
CA THR A 24 -63.91 9.87 12.00
C THR A 24 -65.09 9.06 12.51
N GLY A 25 -64.99 7.73 12.57
CA GLY A 25 -66.12 6.83 12.91
C GLY A 25 -66.87 6.29 11.68
N SER A 26 -66.44 6.68 10.48
CA SER A 26 -66.89 6.21 9.18
C SER A 26 -66.62 4.72 8.95
N ASN A 27 -67.37 4.11 8.02
CA ASN A 27 -67.05 2.79 7.47
C ASN A 27 -67.31 2.76 5.96
N SER A 28 -66.64 1.86 5.27
CA SER A 28 -66.73 1.66 3.80
C SER A 28 -66.57 0.19 3.46
N GLU A 29 -67.33 -0.32 2.50
CA GLU A 29 -67.18 -1.72 2.06
C GLU A 29 -65.81 -1.95 1.41
N PRO A 30 -65.04 -3.01 1.79
CA PRO A 30 -63.75 -3.27 1.18
C PRO A 30 -63.88 -3.69 -0.28
N GLU A 31 -63.26 -2.95 -1.19
CA GLU A 31 -63.40 -3.14 -2.65
C GLU A 31 -62.90 -4.52 -3.14
N ASN A 32 -62.05 -5.18 -2.35
CA ASN A 32 -61.28 -6.34 -2.78
C ASN A 32 -61.53 -7.57 -1.89
N MET A 33 -61.64 -8.74 -2.52
CA MET A 33 -61.65 -10.04 -1.85
C MET A 33 -60.56 -10.96 -2.43
N LYS A 34 -59.93 -11.77 -1.58
CA LYS A 34 -59.02 -12.86 -2.00
C LYS A 34 -59.40 -14.19 -1.36
N LYS A 35 -59.04 -15.30 -2.01
CA LYS A 35 -59.16 -16.64 -1.41
C LYS A 35 -57.86 -17.05 -0.75
N ILE A 36 -57.95 -17.56 0.49
CA ILE A 36 -56.86 -18.17 1.24
C ILE A 36 -57.41 -19.49 1.80
N ASP A 37 -56.69 -20.59 1.62
CA ASP A 37 -57.07 -21.93 2.12
C ASP A 37 -58.53 -22.33 1.79
N GLY A 38 -58.98 -21.98 0.58
CA GLY A 38 -60.35 -22.21 0.09
C GLY A 38 -61.42 -21.22 0.60
N LYS A 39 -61.15 -20.46 1.66
CA LYS A 39 -62.08 -19.46 2.23
C LYS A 39 -61.91 -18.10 1.54
N SER A 40 -63.01 -17.38 1.33
CA SER A 40 -62.99 -15.97 0.89
C SER A 40 -62.74 -15.03 2.08
N PHE A 41 -61.87 -14.04 1.88
CA PHE A 41 -61.57 -12.97 2.82
C PHE A 41 -61.72 -11.61 2.14
N TYR A 42 -62.33 -10.65 2.84
CA TYR A 42 -62.24 -9.22 2.52
C TYR A 42 -60.82 -8.71 2.78
N VAL A 43 -60.27 -7.97 1.84
CA VAL A 43 -58.92 -7.39 1.92
C VAL A 43 -59.03 -6.00 2.53
N ILE A 44 -58.38 -5.79 3.67
CA ILE A 44 -58.49 -4.57 4.47
C ILE A 44 -57.22 -3.74 4.36
N THR A 45 -57.38 -2.46 4.02
CA THR A 45 -56.32 -1.47 3.79
C THR A 45 -56.51 -0.17 4.55
N THR A 46 -57.75 0.16 4.96
CA THR A 46 -58.12 1.37 5.72
C THR A 46 -58.81 1.05 7.06
N PRO A 47 -58.88 2.00 8.03
CA PRO A 47 -59.68 1.82 9.24
C PRO A 47 -61.19 1.79 8.95
N GLU A 48 -61.67 2.46 7.90
CA GLU A 48 -63.07 2.43 7.47
C GLU A 48 -63.51 1.05 6.95
N GLU A 49 -62.64 0.35 6.23
CA GLU A 49 -62.85 -1.03 5.79
C GLU A 49 -62.91 -1.99 6.98
N LEU A 50 -62.04 -1.81 7.97
CA LEU A 50 -62.08 -2.60 9.20
C LEU A 50 -63.33 -2.29 10.05
N ALA A 51 -63.77 -1.02 10.08
CA ALA A 51 -65.01 -0.61 10.72
C ALA A 51 -66.26 -1.20 10.04
N TRP A 52 -66.22 -1.42 8.72
CA TRP A 52 -67.31 -2.10 8.00
C TRP A 52 -67.40 -3.57 8.39
N ILE A 53 -66.26 -4.27 8.52
CA ILE A 53 -66.22 -5.64 9.07
C ILE A 53 -66.84 -5.68 10.48
N ALA A 54 -66.51 -4.71 11.33
CA ALA A 54 -67.13 -4.59 12.64
C ALA A 54 -68.66 -4.38 12.54
N ALA A 55 -69.13 -3.48 11.68
CA ALA A 55 -70.55 -3.20 11.46
C ALA A 55 -71.33 -4.42 10.96
N GLN A 56 -70.78 -5.18 10.00
CA GLN A 56 -71.39 -6.39 9.46
C GLN A 56 -71.60 -7.47 10.54
N VAL A 57 -70.57 -7.78 11.32
CA VAL A 57 -70.66 -8.72 12.45
C VAL A 57 -71.66 -8.22 13.50
N ASN A 58 -71.62 -6.92 13.79
CA ASN A 58 -72.50 -6.25 14.75
C ASN A 58 -73.96 -6.10 14.28
N ASN A 59 -74.27 -6.47 13.04
CA ASN A 59 -75.61 -6.58 12.47
C ASN A 59 -76.00 -8.05 12.15
N GLY A 60 -75.21 -9.02 12.62
CA GLY A 60 -75.52 -10.46 12.53
C GLY A 60 -74.75 -11.25 11.47
N ASN A 61 -74.05 -10.58 10.54
CA ASN A 61 -73.22 -11.23 9.52
C ASN A 61 -71.87 -11.67 10.11
N ASN A 62 -71.92 -12.63 11.03
CA ASN A 62 -70.85 -12.92 11.98
C ASN A 62 -69.72 -13.84 11.47
N ALA A 63 -69.89 -14.49 10.31
CA ALA A 63 -68.96 -15.48 9.77
C ALA A 63 -68.00 -14.95 8.68
N ILE A 64 -67.98 -13.63 8.43
CA ILE A 64 -67.10 -13.00 7.43
C ILE A 64 -65.62 -13.10 7.82
N ASN A 65 -64.75 -13.34 6.84
CA ASN A 65 -63.29 -13.34 7.07
C ASN A 65 -62.68 -12.04 6.55
N ALA A 66 -61.71 -11.50 7.28
CA ALA A 66 -60.99 -10.27 6.96
C ALA A 66 -59.48 -10.51 7.04
N VAL A 67 -58.72 -9.94 6.11
CA VAL A 67 -57.26 -10.07 6.07
C VAL A 67 -56.63 -8.73 5.72
N LEU A 68 -55.64 -8.30 6.48
CA LEU A 68 -54.95 -7.05 6.21
C LEU A 68 -54.06 -7.16 4.95
N ALA A 69 -53.94 -6.06 4.24
CA ALA A 69 -52.96 -5.84 3.18
C ALA A 69 -52.18 -4.52 3.33
N ASN A 70 -52.41 -3.79 4.43
CA ASN A 70 -51.69 -2.57 4.80
C ASN A 70 -51.66 -2.42 6.34
N ASP A 71 -50.76 -1.57 6.85
CA ASP A 71 -50.79 -1.11 8.24
C ASP A 71 -51.99 -0.17 8.43
N ILE A 72 -52.90 -0.50 9.35
CA ILE A 72 -54.18 0.21 9.58
C ILE A 72 -53.99 1.26 10.68
N VAL A 73 -54.29 2.54 10.40
CA VAL A 73 -54.01 3.65 11.32
C VAL A 73 -55.30 4.40 11.67
N PHE A 74 -55.73 4.31 12.94
CA PHE A 74 -56.92 5.01 13.44
C PHE A 74 -56.64 6.42 13.95
N GLY A 75 -55.42 6.70 14.45
CA GLY A 75 -54.97 8.04 14.82
C GLY A 75 -54.60 8.88 13.59
N ALA A 76 -54.12 10.11 13.79
CA ALA A 76 -53.59 10.94 12.69
C ALA A 76 -52.23 10.43 12.15
N ASN A 77 -51.59 9.51 12.87
CA ASN A 77 -50.37 8.81 12.49
C ASN A 77 -50.15 7.59 13.39
N THR A 78 -49.16 6.76 13.06
CA THR A 78 -48.75 5.55 13.81
C THR A 78 -48.31 5.78 15.26
N SER A 79 -48.11 7.03 15.69
CA SER A 79 -47.73 7.38 17.07
C SER A 79 -48.90 7.85 17.94
N THR A 80 -50.07 8.11 17.36
CA THR A 80 -51.22 8.73 18.04
C THR A 80 -52.38 7.75 18.26
N VAL A 81 -53.11 7.97 19.35
CA VAL A 81 -54.39 7.31 19.66
C VAL A 81 -55.52 8.11 19.00
N ASN A 82 -56.56 7.46 18.49
CA ASN A 82 -57.80 8.15 18.13
C ASN A 82 -58.53 8.57 19.41
N THR A 83 -58.78 9.87 19.61
CA THR A 83 -59.52 10.39 20.77
C THR A 83 -60.85 11.03 20.41
N THR A 84 -61.17 11.16 19.11
CA THR A 84 -62.40 11.77 18.60
C THR A 84 -63.51 10.74 18.40
N SER A 85 -63.15 9.54 17.94
CA SER A 85 -64.09 8.51 17.51
C SER A 85 -63.77 7.18 18.19
N ALA A 86 -64.73 6.65 18.95
CA ALA A 86 -64.57 5.39 19.66
C ALA A 86 -64.78 4.19 18.72
N TRP A 87 -63.83 3.27 18.73
CA TRP A 87 -63.95 1.96 18.09
C TRP A 87 -65.13 1.18 18.68
N THR A 88 -65.98 0.64 17.79
CA THR A 88 -66.99 -0.35 18.16
C THR A 88 -66.41 -1.73 17.87
N PRO A 89 -66.15 -2.57 18.90
CA PRO A 89 -65.49 -3.87 18.71
C PRO A 89 -66.21 -4.79 17.73
N ILE A 90 -65.45 -5.60 16.99
CA ILE A 90 -66.00 -6.66 16.14
C ILE A 90 -66.69 -7.67 17.07
N GLY A 91 -68.00 -7.83 16.93
CA GLY A 91 -68.81 -8.59 17.89
C GLY A 91 -68.88 -7.93 19.26
N LYS A 92 -69.61 -6.80 19.32
CA LYS A 92 -69.77 -5.88 20.45
C LYS A 92 -70.30 -6.49 21.76
N ASP A 93 -70.96 -7.65 21.69
CA ASP A 93 -71.63 -8.35 22.80
C ASP A 93 -71.81 -9.86 22.53
N SER A 94 -72.36 -10.58 23.51
CA SER A 94 -72.57 -12.04 23.49
C SER A 94 -73.65 -12.55 22.53
N THR A 95 -74.44 -11.68 21.90
CA THR A 95 -75.41 -12.04 20.84
C THR A 95 -74.87 -11.78 19.43
N HIS A 96 -73.85 -10.94 19.28
CA HIS A 96 -73.22 -10.58 18.01
C HIS A 96 -71.81 -11.19 17.84
N THR A 97 -71.51 -12.33 18.48
CA THR A 97 -70.15 -12.91 18.56
C THR A 97 -69.48 -13.13 17.20
N PHE A 98 -68.20 -12.78 17.05
CA PHE A 98 -67.46 -12.98 15.81
C PHE A 98 -67.08 -14.45 15.58
N LYS A 99 -67.48 -15.03 14.44
CA LYS A 99 -67.25 -16.44 14.05
C LYS A 99 -66.25 -16.62 12.91
N GLY A 100 -65.87 -15.55 12.23
CA GLY A 100 -64.94 -15.59 11.10
C GLY A 100 -63.47 -15.57 11.50
N ILE A 101 -62.60 -15.44 10.50
CA ILE A 101 -61.15 -15.27 10.67
C ILE A 101 -60.78 -13.80 10.45
N LEU A 102 -60.10 -13.19 11.42
CA LEU A 102 -59.33 -11.96 11.25
C LEU A 102 -57.84 -12.30 11.19
N ASP A 103 -57.21 -12.05 10.04
CA ASP A 103 -55.79 -12.32 9.80
C ASP A 103 -55.01 -11.01 9.59
N GLY A 104 -54.12 -10.69 10.53
CA GLY A 104 -53.26 -9.52 10.45
C GLY A 104 -52.21 -9.61 9.34
N ALA A 105 -51.92 -10.80 8.80
CA ALA A 105 -50.95 -11.03 7.73
C ALA A 105 -49.53 -10.43 7.98
N GLY A 106 -49.18 -10.14 9.24
CA GLY A 106 -47.93 -9.47 9.64
C GLY A 106 -48.04 -7.94 9.75
N PHE A 107 -49.10 -7.33 9.20
CA PHE A 107 -49.39 -5.90 9.34
C PHE A 107 -49.82 -5.55 10.78
N SER A 108 -49.90 -4.25 11.03
CA SER A 108 -50.13 -3.65 12.33
C SER A 108 -51.37 -2.77 12.33
N ILE A 109 -52.02 -2.67 13.49
CA ILE A 109 -53.18 -1.80 13.71
C ILE A 109 -52.79 -0.78 14.78
N TYR A 110 -52.84 0.52 14.45
CA TYR A 110 -52.40 1.62 15.32
C TYR A 110 -53.58 2.45 15.83
N GLY A 111 -53.52 2.85 17.10
CA GLY A 111 -54.31 3.97 17.62
C GLY A 111 -55.78 3.65 17.97
N VAL A 112 -56.19 2.39 17.96
CA VAL A 112 -57.55 1.95 18.33
C VAL A 112 -57.90 2.39 19.75
N TYR A 113 -59.09 2.97 19.94
CA TYR A 113 -59.57 3.47 21.23
C TYR A 113 -60.99 2.97 21.51
N THR A 114 -61.23 2.34 22.67
CA THR A 114 -62.60 1.98 23.10
C THR A 114 -63.05 2.82 24.28
N LYS A 115 -64.31 3.29 24.24
CA LYS A 115 -64.92 4.14 25.25
C LYS A 115 -65.83 3.35 26.21
N GLY A 116 -65.21 2.47 27.02
CA GLY A 116 -65.88 1.90 28.20
C GLY A 116 -67.15 1.09 27.92
N SER A 117 -67.14 0.20 26.92
CA SER A 117 -68.21 -0.80 26.75
C SER A 117 -68.00 -2.00 27.69
N ASN A 118 -68.96 -2.94 27.78
CA ASN A 118 -68.73 -4.17 28.55
C ASN A 118 -67.59 -5.04 28.01
N TYR A 119 -67.30 -4.96 26.71
CA TYR A 119 -66.35 -5.82 25.98
C TYR A 119 -65.37 -4.94 25.20
N GLY A 120 -64.35 -4.40 25.86
CA GLY A 120 -63.33 -3.57 25.22
C GLY A 120 -62.21 -4.40 24.58
N GLY A 121 -61.97 -4.19 23.29
CA GLY A 121 -60.89 -4.80 22.51
C GLY A 121 -61.03 -4.48 21.03
N LEU A 122 -60.16 -5.05 20.19
CA LEU A 122 -60.37 -5.04 18.74
C LEU A 122 -61.61 -5.87 18.39
N VAL A 123 -61.70 -7.07 18.96
CA VAL A 123 -62.87 -7.96 18.98
C VAL A 123 -63.49 -7.91 20.38
N GLY A 124 -64.81 -7.80 20.46
CA GLY A 124 -65.52 -7.85 21.74
C GLY A 124 -65.63 -9.30 22.22
N VAL A 125 -66.42 -10.11 21.52
CA VAL A 125 -66.60 -11.54 21.81
C VAL A 125 -66.24 -12.40 20.60
N LEU A 126 -65.17 -13.19 20.72
CA LEU A 126 -64.78 -14.19 19.71
C LEU A 126 -65.47 -15.52 20.02
N ALA A 127 -66.27 -16.02 19.08
CA ALA A 127 -66.96 -17.31 19.19
C ALA A 127 -65.99 -18.49 19.07
N LYS A 128 -66.46 -19.71 19.36
CA LYS A 128 -65.65 -20.94 19.32
C LYS A 128 -65.06 -21.24 17.93
N GLU A 129 -65.78 -20.87 16.88
CA GLU A 129 -65.38 -21.01 15.48
C GLU A 129 -64.43 -19.89 15.02
N GLY A 130 -64.40 -18.78 15.77
CA GLY A 130 -63.67 -17.56 15.41
C GLY A 130 -62.16 -17.65 15.63
N VAL A 131 -61.41 -16.97 14.77
CA VAL A 131 -59.95 -16.92 14.82
C VAL A 131 -59.46 -15.47 14.67
N VAL A 132 -58.53 -15.07 15.54
CA VAL A 132 -57.77 -13.81 15.39
C VAL A 132 -56.29 -14.18 15.34
N ARG A 133 -55.65 -14.02 14.18
CA ARG A 133 -54.25 -14.44 13.99
C ARG A 133 -53.36 -13.36 13.38
N ASN A 134 -52.06 -13.38 13.68
CA ASN A 134 -51.04 -12.52 13.08
C ASN A 134 -51.25 -11.00 13.27
N VAL A 135 -52.07 -10.56 14.24
CA VAL A 135 -52.45 -9.14 14.43
C VAL A 135 -51.49 -8.43 15.39
N ASN A 136 -50.90 -7.33 14.95
CA ASN A 136 -50.00 -6.50 15.77
C ASN A 136 -50.67 -5.19 16.22
N MET A 137 -51.29 -5.20 17.41
CA MET A 137 -51.93 -4.02 18.01
C MET A 137 -50.87 -3.09 18.60
N LYS A 138 -50.80 -1.85 18.11
CA LYS A 138 -49.84 -0.82 18.54
C LYS A 138 -50.56 0.45 18.97
N LYS A 139 -50.05 1.14 19.98
CA LYS A 139 -50.59 2.44 20.47
C LYS A 139 -52.12 2.45 20.72
N ALA A 140 -52.72 1.30 21.06
CA ALA A 140 -54.14 1.25 21.40
C ALA A 140 -54.40 1.79 22.82
N SER A 141 -55.63 2.27 23.06
CA SER A 141 -56.18 2.64 24.36
C SER A 141 -57.51 1.91 24.55
N ILE A 142 -57.43 0.66 25.00
CA ILE A 142 -58.60 -0.18 25.23
C ILE A 142 -59.11 0.08 26.65
N ASN A 143 -60.34 0.56 26.76
CA ASN A 143 -61.02 0.80 28.03
C ASN A 143 -62.39 0.10 28.02
N ALA A 144 -62.71 -0.61 29.12
CA ALA A 144 -63.95 -1.37 29.29
C ALA A 144 -64.57 -1.21 30.69
N LEU A 145 -65.84 -1.60 30.83
CA LEU A 145 -66.47 -1.81 32.13
C LEU A 145 -66.00 -3.14 32.72
N ASN A 146 -66.23 -4.25 32.00
CA ASN A 146 -66.03 -5.59 32.54
C ASN A 146 -64.84 -6.32 31.92
N TYR A 147 -64.81 -6.51 30.61
CA TYR A 147 -63.80 -7.32 29.94
C TYR A 147 -62.95 -6.43 29.05
N ALA A 148 -61.64 -6.37 29.31
CA ALA A 148 -60.70 -5.58 28.51
C ALA A 148 -59.57 -6.49 28.00
N GLY A 149 -59.50 -6.69 26.70
CA GLY A 149 -58.42 -7.42 26.03
C GLY A 149 -57.78 -6.55 24.95
N GLY A 150 -56.45 -6.48 24.90
CA GLY A 150 -55.76 -5.74 23.83
C GLY A 150 -56.15 -6.21 22.42
N LEU A 151 -56.48 -7.50 22.26
CA LEU A 151 -57.02 -8.10 21.04
C LEU A 151 -58.50 -8.47 21.20
N VAL A 152 -58.85 -9.26 22.22
CA VAL A 152 -60.19 -9.88 22.36
C VAL A 152 -60.72 -9.69 23.79
N ALA A 153 -61.87 -9.05 23.98
CA ALA A 153 -62.39 -8.84 25.33
C ALA A 153 -62.81 -10.17 26.00
N TYR A 154 -63.55 -11.03 25.28
CA TYR A 154 -63.95 -12.37 25.72
C TYR A 154 -63.69 -13.39 24.62
N ASN A 155 -62.78 -14.34 24.85
CA ASN A 155 -62.37 -15.36 23.88
C ASN A 155 -62.99 -16.74 24.19
N PHE A 156 -63.76 -17.28 23.24
CA PHE A 156 -64.14 -18.71 23.17
C PHE A 156 -63.41 -19.46 22.04
N GLY A 157 -62.81 -18.74 21.10
CA GLY A 157 -62.14 -19.26 19.90
C GLY A 157 -60.62 -19.34 20.02
N THR A 158 -59.93 -19.02 18.92
CA THR A 158 -58.46 -19.08 18.84
C THR A 158 -57.86 -17.70 18.60
N VAL A 159 -56.92 -17.29 19.46
CA VAL A 159 -56.04 -16.14 19.25
C VAL A 159 -54.61 -16.65 19.08
N SER A 160 -53.96 -16.39 17.94
CA SER A 160 -52.64 -16.97 17.63
C SER A 160 -51.67 -16.02 16.92
N GLY A 161 -50.43 -15.90 17.41
CA GLY A 161 -49.42 -15.07 16.75
C GLY A 161 -49.75 -13.57 16.80
N CYS A 162 -50.37 -13.09 17.88
CA CYS A 162 -50.79 -11.68 18.02
C CYS A 162 -49.94 -10.94 19.05
N THR A 163 -49.73 -9.63 18.85
CA THR A 163 -49.02 -8.76 19.79
C THR A 163 -49.87 -7.58 20.25
N ASN A 164 -49.69 -7.14 21.49
CA ASN A 164 -50.22 -5.87 21.99
C ASN A 164 -49.13 -4.98 22.59
N SER A 165 -49.07 -3.72 22.12
CA SER A 165 -48.28 -2.63 22.71
C SER A 165 -49.14 -1.46 23.21
N GLY A 166 -50.46 -1.58 23.21
CA GLY A 166 -51.40 -0.57 23.70
C GLY A 166 -51.77 -0.74 25.19
N SER A 167 -52.29 0.31 25.82
CA SER A 167 -52.79 0.23 27.20
C SER A 167 -54.17 -0.41 27.26
N VAL A 168 -54.40 -1.27 28.26
CA VAL A 168 -55.65 -2.02 28.47
C VAL A 168 -56.19 -1.76 29.88
N SER A 169 -57.41 -1.23 29.99
CA SER A 169 -58.06 -0.89 31.26
C SER A 169 -59.47 -1.48 31.41
N SER A 170 -59.85 -1.91 32.63
CA SER A 170 -61.24 -2.23 32.98
C SER A 170 -61.63 -1.68 34.34
N ASN A 171 -62.87 -1.18 34.43
CA ASN A 171 -63.39 -0.51 35.62
C ASN A 171 -63.91 -1.48 36.70
N TYR A 172 -64.29 -2.71 36.35
CA TYR A 172 -64.95 -3.65 37.25
C TYR A 172 -64.36 -5.07 37.27
N SER A 173 -64.16 -5.71 36.11
CA SER A 173 -63.74 -7.12 36.07
C SER A 173 -62.28 -7.32 35.60
N TYR A 174 -62.06 -7.82 34.39
CA TYR A 174 -60.81 -8.47 34.01
C TYR A 174 -60.09 -7.73 32.87
N SER A 175 -58.80 -7.48 33.06
CA SER A 175 -57.94 -6.87 32.03
C SER A 175 -56.78 -7.78 31.66
N GLY A 176 -56.58 -8.05 30.37
CA GLY A 176 -55.43 -8.80 29.87
C GLY A 176 -54.82 -8.18 28.63
N GLY A 177 -53.49 -8.25 28.50
CA GLY A 177 -52.78 -7.68 27.34
C GLY A 177 -53.23 -8.26 25.99
N ILE A 178 -53.68 -9.52 25.97
CA ILE A 178 -54.30 -10.15 24.80
C ILE A 178 -55.81 -10.33 25.01
N ALA A 179 -56.20 -10.98 26.11
CA ALA A 179 -57.58 -11.40 26.36
C ALA A 179 -58.11 -10.92 27.72
N GLY A 180 -59.29 -10.29 27.77
CA GLY A 180 -59.90 -9.91 29.05
C GLY A 180 -60.30 -11.15 29.86
N TYR A 181 -61.12 -12.00 29.25
CA TYR A 181 -61.47 -13.33 29.75
C TYR A 181 -61.21 -14.36 28.64
N ASN A 182 -60.41 -15.39 28.93
CA ASN A 182 -60.17 -16.53 28.05
C ASN A 182 -60.90 -17.79 28.52
N THR A 183 -61.64 -18.41 27.59
CA THR A 183 -62.22 -19.76 27.69
C THR A 183 -61.80 -20.68 26.54
N GLY A 184 -61.16 -20.12 25.50
CA GLY A 184 -60.62 -20.82 24.33
C GLY A 184 -59.09 -20.87 24.33
N THR A 185 -58.47 -20.89 23.14
CA THR A 185 -57.00 -20.93 23.00
C THR A 185 -56.40 -19.55 22.76
N VAL A 186 -55.34 -19.21 23.52
CA VAL A 186 -54.37 -18.16 23.21
C VAL A 186 -53.00 -18.83 23.01
N SER A 187 -52.34 -18.59 21.88
CA SER A 187 -51.07 -19.25 21.55
C SER A 187 -50.10 -18.31 20.84
N ASN A 188 -48.80 -18.44 21.12
CA ASN A 188 -47.77 -17.65 20.46
C ASN A 188 -48.01 -16.11 20.50
N CYS A 189 -48.56 -15.57 21.59
CA CYS A 189 -48.91 -14.15 21.70
C CYS A 189 -47.97 -13.38 22.63
N THR A 190 -47.84 -12.06 22.43
CA THR A 190 -47.01 -11.18 23.28
C THR A 190 -47.74 -9.93 23.76
N ASN A 191 -47.37 -9.46 24.94
CA ASN A 191 -47.78 -8.14 25.41
C ASN A 191 -46.57 -7.33 25.90
N SER A 192 -46.44 -6.09 25.41
CA SER A 192 -45.58 -5.04 25.97
C SER A 192 -46.36 -3.84 26.51
N GLY A 193 -47.67 -3.77 26.26
CA GLY A 193 -48.57 -2.74 26.78
C GLY A 193 -48.75 -2.79 28.31
N SER A 194 -49.26 -1.70 28.88
CA SER A 194 -49.65 -1.62 30.30
C SER A 194 -51.07 -2.13 30.52
N ILE A 195 -51.32 -2.74 31.68
CA ILE A 195 -52.64 -3.31 32.04
C ILE A 195 -53.10 -2.78 33.41
N SER A 196 -54.35 -2.34 33.51
CA SER A 196 -55.00 -2.01 34.78
C SER A 196 -56.40 -2.63 34.89
N ALA A 197 -56.75 -3.18 36.05
CA ALA A 197 -58.11 -3.67 36.36
C ALA A 197 -58.52 -3.15 37.73
N SER A 198 -59.50 -2.25 37.82
CA SER A 198 -59.80 -1.59 39.10
C SER A 198 -60.28 -2.57 40.17
N SER A 199 -61.29 -3.42 39.90
CA SER A 199 -61.93 -4.25 40.94
C SER A 199 -61.66 -5.76 40.90
N LYS A 200 -61.19 -6.35 39.79
CA LYS A 200 -60.70 -7.75 39.80
C LYS A 200 -59.31 -7.84 39.13
N TYR A 201 -59.01 -8.97 38.50
CA TYR A 201 -57.63 -9.36 38.20
C TYR A 201 -57.08 -8.72 36.91
N SER A 202 -55.78 -8.40 36.94
CA SER A 202 -55.01 -8.06 35.74
C SER A 202 -53.92 -9.10 35.45
N GLY A 203 -53.69 -9.37 34.17
CA GLY A 203 -52.62 -10.27 33.73
C GLY A 203 -51.97 -9.84 32.42
N GLY A 204 -50.69 -10.19 32.25
CA GLY A 204 -49.91 -9.78 31.07
C GLY A 204 -50.47 -10.30 29.74
N ILE A 205 -50.99 -11.53 29.73
CA ILE A 205 -51.66 -12.15 28.59
C ILE A 205 -53.18 -12.15 28.79
N ALA A 206 -53.66 -12.63 29.95
CA ALA A 206 -55.10 -12.75 30.22
C ALA A 206 -55.51 -12.25 31.61
N GLY A 207 -56.62 -11.52 31.72
CA GLY A 207 -57.17 -11.11 33.01
C GLY A 207 -57.72 -12.32 33.80
N TYR A 208 -58.50 -13.16 33.14
CA TYR A 208 -59.06 -14.40 33.70
C TYR A 208 -58.96 -15.54 32.68
N ASN A 209 -58.55 -16.73 33.12
CA ASN A 209 -58.46 -17.95 32.31
C ASN A 209 -59.26 -19.08 32.99
N SER A 210 -60.37 -19.52 32.38
CA SER A 210 -61.25 -20.52 33.00
C SER A 210 -62.05 -21.30 31.97
N GLY A 211 -62.32 -22.58 32.25
CA GLY A 211 -63.05 -23.49 31.37
C GLY A 211 -62.19 -24.66 30.85
N SER A 212 -62.82 -25.70 30.30
CA SER A 212 -62.16 -26.94 29.85
C SER A 212 -61.48 -26.85 28.49
N SER A 213 -61.72 -25.78 27.72
CA SER A 213 -61.00 -25.47 26.47
C SER A 213 -60.02 -24.30 26.62
N ALA A 214 -59.84 -23.79 27.85
CA ALA A 214 -59.12 -22.57 28.16
C ALA A 214 -57.61 -22.83 28.27
N ILE A 215 -56.87 -22.60 27.18
CA ILE A 215 -55.43 -22.90 27.10
C ILE A 215 -54.67 -21.65 26.67
N ILE A 216 -53.69 -21.23 27.48
CA ILE A 216 -52.73 -20.18 27.15
C ILE A 216 -51.36 -20.83 27.00
N ARG A 217 -50.75 -20.79 25.81
CA ARG A 217 -49.46 -21.45 25.55
C ARG A 217 -48.42 -20.65 24.76
N ASN A 218 -47.14 -20.95 24.95
CA ASN A 218 -46.02 -20.43 24.15
C ASN A 218 -46.02 -18.89 24.02
N SER A 219 -46.48 -18.18 25.06
CA SER A 219 -46.82 -16.75 25.04
C SER A 219 -46.10 -16.01 26.16
N TYR A 220 -45.75 -14.73 25.97
CA TYR A 220 -44.95 -14.01 26.97
C TYR A 220 -45.30 -12.53 27.16
N SER A 221 -45.05 -12.02 28.36
CA SER A 221 -45.35 -10.65 28.78
C SER A 221 -44.09 -9.88 29.15
N VAL A 222 -43.84 -8.78 28.46
CA VAL A 222 -42.78 -7.79 28.74
C VAL A 222 -43.38 -6.42 29.06
N ALA A 223 -44.59 -6.45 29.65
CA ALA A 223 -45.43 -5.30 30.00
C ALA A 223 -44.67 -4.24 30.81
N THR A 224 -44.99 -2.97 30.58
CA THR A 224 -44.41 -1.84 31.34
C THR A 224 -45.02 -1.68 32.73
N SER A 225 -46.28 -2.06 32.93
CA SER A 225 -46.92 -2.09 34.25
C SER A 225 -48.17 -2.97 34.28
N LEU A 226 -48.41 -3.62 35.42
CA LEU A 226 -49.67 -4.28 35.78
C LEU A 226 -50.19 -3.68 37.09
N SER A 227 -51.42 -3.16 37.12
CA SER A 227 -52.06 -2.63 38.32
C SER A 227 -53.44 -3.25 38.58
N THR A 228 -53.82 -3.26 39.86
CA THR A 228 -55.16 -3.54 40.38
C THR A 228 -55.42 -2.64 41.58
N THR A 229 -56.68 -2.42 41.97
CA THR A 229 -57.01 -1.73 43.24
C THR A 229 -57.46 -2.69 44.34
N TYR A 230 -58.18 -3.78 43.98
CA TYR A 230 -58.84 -4.66 44.97
C TYR A 230 -58.57 -6.17 44.83
N ALA A 231 -57.69 -6.60 43.91
CA ALA A 231 -57.47 -8.03 43.64
C ALA A 231 -56.04 -8.36 43.19
N LEU A 232 -55.74 -9.65 43.03
CA LEU A 232 -54.42 -10.16 42.67
C LEU A 232 -54.06 -9.87 41.20
N ARG A 233 -52.76 -9.67 40.94
CA ARG A 233 -52.17 -9.44 39.61
C ARG A 233 -51.09 -10.48 39.35
N GLY A 234 -51.04 -11.03 38.14
CA GLY A 234 -50.03 -12.02 37.74
C GLY A 234 -49.33 -11.65 36.45
N GLY A 235 -48.02 -11.86 36.36
CA GLY A 235 -47.21 -11.44 35.22
C GLY A 235 -47.71 -11.97 33.86
N LEU A 236 -48.41 -13.11 33.86
CA LEU A 236 -49.08 -13.71 32.71
C LEU A 236 -50.60 -13.70 32.83
N VAL A 237 -51.14 -14.17 33.96
CA VAL A 237 -52.59 -14.40 34.14
C VAL A 237 -53.06 -13.88 35.50
N GLY A 238 -54.17 -13.15 35.53
CA GLY A 238 -54.75 -12.64 36.78
C GLY A 238 -55.28 -13.76 37.69
N GLU A 239 -56.31 -14.48 37.23
CA GLU A 239 -56.78 -15.74 37.83
C GLU A 239 -56.82 -16.88 36.80
N ASN A 240 -56.34 -18.07 37.17
CA ASN A 240 -56.41 -19.32 36.38
C ASN A 240 -57.21 -20.37 37.17
N LYS A 241 -58.29 -20.91 36.58
CA LYS A 241 -59.35 -21.63 37.31
C LYS A 241 -59.97 -22.79 36.54
N SER A 242 -60.63 -23.68 37.27
CA SER A 242 -61.33 -24.86 36.73
C SER A 242 -60.34 -25.81 36.04
N SER A 243 -60.62 -26.28 34.83
CA SER A 243 -59.72 -27.16 34.06
C SER A 243 -58.81 -26.39 33.10
N ALA A 244 -58.61 -25.09 33.32
CA ALA A 244 -57.81 -24.23 32.44
C ALA A 244 -56.30 -24.49 32.56
N GLN A 245 -55.57 -24.19 31.50
CA GLN A 245 -54.15 -24.51 31.36
C GLN A 245 -53.32 -23.28 30.98
N VAL A 246 -52.15 -23.13 31.61
CA VAL A 246 -51.11 -22.17 31.23
C VAL A 246 -49.80 -22.94 31.02
N ILE A 247 -49.30 -23.00 29.78
CA ILE A 247 -48.23 -23.91 29.37
C ILE A 247 -47.09 -23.16 28.66
N ASN A 248 -45.85 -23.28 29.14
CA ASN A 248 -44.67 -22.67 28.50
C ASN A 248 -44.86 -21.17 28.23
N CYS A 249 -45.18 -20.42 29.29
CA CYS A 249 -45.48 -19.00 29.23
C CYS A 249 -44.62 -18.24 30.23
N TYR A 250 -44.15 -17.04 29.85
CA TYR A 250 -43.11 -16.35 30.61
C TYR A 250 -43.37 -14.85 30.74
N TYR A 251 -42.98 -14.25 31.86
CA TYR A 251 -42.99 -12.80 32.00
C TYR A 251 -41.65 -12.26 32.47
N ASP A 252 -41.39 -10.99 32.15
CA ASP A 252 -40.16 -10.29 32.51
C ASP A 252 -40.16 -9.93 34.00
N SER A 253 -39.38 -10.65 34.80
CA SER A 253 -39.28 -10.45 36.25
C SER A 253 -38.65 -9.13 36.63
N ASP A 254 -37.85 -8.54 35.74
CA ASP A 254 -37.07 -7.36 36.04
C ASP A 254 -37.92 -6.10 35.81
N LYS A 255 -38.87 -6.18 34.87
CA LYS A 255 -39.94 -5.18 34.68
C LYS A 255 -41.10 -5.32 35.66
N LEU A 256 -41.46 -6.56 36.01
CA LEU A 256 -42.62 -6.87 36.85
C LEU A 256 -42.19 -7.49 38.18
N THR A 257 -41.27 -6.79 38.86
CA THR A 257 -40.61 -7.25 40.08
C THR A 257 -41.60 -7.62 41.18
N GLY A 258 -41.37 -8.76 41.83
CA GLY A 258 -42.19 -9.25 42.95
C GLY A 258 -43.58 -9.79 42.57
N LEU A 259 -43.89 -9.96 41.27
CA LEU A 259 -45.09 -10.69 40.86
C LEU A 259 -44.91 -12.21 40.92
N SER A 260 -46.03 -12.91 41.08
CA SER A 260 -46.18 -14.31 40.65
C SER A 260 -46.54 -14.38 39.16
N ALA A 261 -46.24 -15.49 38.50
CA ALA A 261 -46.63 -15.73 37.11
C ALA A 261 -48.15 -15.68 36.91
N ILE A 262 -48.89 -16.29 37.84
CA ILE A 262 -50.34 -16.25 37.93
C ILE A 262 -50.71 -15.61 39.27
N GLY A 263 -51.64 -14.66 39.29
CA GLY A 263 -52.05 -13.94 40.51
C GLY A 263 -52.79 -14.84 41.49
N SER A 264 -53.79 -15.57 41.00
CA SER A 264 -54.47 -16.67 41.71
C SER A 264 -54.52 -17.91 40.81
N ASN A 265 -53.97 -19.03 41.27
CA ASN A 265 -54.00 -20.29 40.51
C ASN A 265 -54.75 -21.38 41.27
N SER A 266 -55.72 -21.99 40.59
CA SER A 266 -56.48 -23.16 41.06
C SER A 266 -56.63 -24.22 39.95
N ALA A 267 -55.80 -24.15 38.92
CA ALA A 267 -55.81 -25.02 37.75
C ALA A 267 -54.38 -25.32 37.24
N THR A 268 -54.24 -25.96 36.08
CA THR A 268 -52.94 -26.44 35.59
C THR A 268 -52.05 -25.28 35.14
N ALA A 269 -50.82 -25.27 35.62
CA ALA A 269 -49.76 -24.37 35.18
C ALA A 269 -48.45 -25.16 35.05
N THR A 270 -47.81 -25.10 33.88
CA THR A 270 -46.61 -25.88 33.54
C THR A 270 -45.65 -25.00 32.77
N ASN A 271 -44.42 -24.83 33.25
CA ASN A 271 -43.46 -23.86 32.70
C ASN A 271 -44.08 -22.44 32.57
N ALA A 272 -44.86 -22.04 33.58
CA ALA A 272 -45.50 -20.72 33.69
C ALA A 272 -44.77 -19.90 34.76
N THR A 273 -43.76 -19.11 34.38
CA THR A 273 -42.80 -18.52 35.35
C THR A 273 -42.28 -17.13 34.96
N GLY A 274 -41.58 -16.47 35.88
CA GLY A 274 -40.81 -15.26 35.61
C GLY A 274 -39.41 -15.60 35.10
N LEU A 275 -38.90 -14.78 34.19
CA LEU A 275 -37.51 -14.83 33.73
C LEU A 275 -36.96 -13.40 33.66
N THR A 276 -35.67 -13.25 33.95
CA THR A 276 -34.98 -11.96 33.80
C THR A 276 -35.02 -11.47 32.36
N THR A 277 -34.99 -10.15 32.16
CA THR A 277 -34.84 -9.50 30.85
C THR A 277 -33.68 -10.17 30.09
N ALA A 278 -32.54 -10.39 30.76
CA ALA A 278 -31.36 -11.02 30.16
C ALA A 278 -31.63 -12.45 29.64
N ASN A 279 -32.41 -13.27 30.35
CA ASN A 279 -32.75 -14.62 29.90
C ASN A 279 -33.81 -14.63 28.80
N MET A 280 -34.80 -13.72 28.85
CA MET A 280 -35.80 -13.55 27.79
C MET A 280 -35.22 -12.96 26.49
N GLN A 281 -34.00 -12.42 26.51
CA GLN A 281 -33.31 -11.87 25.33
C GLN A 281 -32.24 -12.82 24.77
N ARG A 282 -32.39 -14.14 24.97
CA ARG A 282 -31.52 -15.18 24.41
C ARG A 282 -32.20 -15.93 23.26
N ASP A 283 -31.43 -16.40 22.30
CA ASP A 283 -31.98 -17.19 21.18
C ASP A 283 -32.56 -18.53 21.68
N GLN A 284 -31.96 -19.09 22.74
CA GLN A 284 -32.52 -20.19 23.53
C GLN A 284 -33.98 -19.97 23.97
N PHE A 285 -34.36 -18.74 24.33
CA PHE A 285 -35.72 -18.43 24.77
C PHE A 285 -36.72 -18.47 23.61
N ALA A 286 -36.33 -18.00 22.42
CA ALA A 286 -37.13 -18.18 21.20
C ALA A 286 -37.27 -19.68 20.83
N TRP A 287 -36.23 -20.50 21.02
CA TRP A 287 -36.32 -21.95 20.85
C TRP A 287 -37.27 -22.61 21.88
N ILE A 288 -37.24 -22.19 23.15
CA ILE A 288 -38.17 -22.66 24.20
C ILE A 288 -39.62 -22.35 23.82
N LEU A 289 -39.91 -21.15 23.31
CA LEU A 289 -41.24 -20.80 22.80
C LEU A 289 -41.63 -21.60 21.55
N ASN A 290 -40.67 -21.92 20.67
CA ASN A 290 -40.91 -22.73 19.47
C ASN A 290 -41.29 -24.18 19.76
N THR A 291 -40.77 -24.78 20.85
CA THR A 291 -40.81 -26.23 21.12
C THR A 291 -41.59 -26.62 22.38
N THR A 292 -42.33 -25.69 22.99
CA THR A 292 -42.98 -25.90 24.29
C THR A 292 -41.96 -26.36 25.37
N ASN A 293 -40.79 -25.71 25.41
CA ASN A 293 -39.62 -26.11 26.21
C ASN A 293 -39.07 -27.52 25.88
N GLY A 294 -38.99 -27.86 24.59
CA GLY A 294 -38.46 -29.12 24.09
C GLY A 294 -39.42 -30.32 24.13
N THR A 295 -40.69 -30.15 24.52
CA THR A 295 -41.68 -31.25 24.56
C THR A 295 -42.48 -31.41 23.27
N GLU A 296 -42.49 -30.40 22.40
CA GLU A 296 -43.17 -30.39 21.10
C GLU A 296 -42.16 -30.11 19.96
N ALA A 297 -42.52 -30.54 18.74
CA ALA A 297 -41.72 -30.25 17.55
C ALA A 297 -41.65 -28.72 17.29
N ASN A 298 -40.50 -28.25 16.81
CA ASN A 298 -40.24 -26.82 16.58
C ASN A 298 -41.29 -26.21 15.61
N SER A 299 -42.19 -25.40 16.18
CA SER A 299 -43.32 -24.76 15.49
C SER A 299 -42.94 -23.65 14.51
N LYS A 300 -41.65 -23.29 14.43
CA LYS A 300 -41.11 -22.28 13.51
C LYS A 300 -41.70 -20.87 13.68
N THR A 301 -42.34 -20.59 14.80
CA THR A 301 -43.06 -19.31 15.03
C THR A 301 -42.12 -18.17 15.40
N TRP A 302 -41.05 -18.46 16.13
CA TRP A 302 -40.20 -17.48 16.81
C TRP A 302 -38.79 -17.40 16.22
N SER A 303 -38.35 -16.18 15.97
CA SER A 303 -36.98 -15.76 15.68
C SER A 303 -36.51 -14.76 16.75
N ARG A 304 -35.25 -14.29 16.67
CA ARG A 304 -34.75 -13.19 17.51
C ARG A 304 -33.63 -12.42 16.81
N ASN A 305 -33.82 -11.11 16.65
CA ASN A 305 -32.88 -10.22 15.96
C ASN A 305 -32.58 -9.01 16.86
N GLY A 306 -31.83 -9.28 17.94
CA GLY A 306 -31.75 -8.39 19.10
C GLY A 306 -33.02 -8.43 19.96
N GLY A 307 -32.94 -7.86 21.16
CA GLY A 307 -34.08 -7.77 22.09
C GLY A 307 -34.73 -9.11 22.44
N TYR A 308 -36.04 -9.07 22.69
CA TYR A 308 -36.92 -10.22 22.92
C TYR A 308 -37.24 -10.96 21.60
N PRO A 309 -37.86 -12.16 21.64
CA PRO A 309 -38.30 -12.86 20.43
C PRO A 309 -39.23 -12.01 19.55
N ILE A 310 -39.24 -12.37 18.26
CA ILE A 310 -40.09 -11.78 17.22
C ILE A 310 -40.66 -12.90 16.37
N PHE A 311 -41.73 -12.65 15.62
CA PHE A 311 -42.25 -13.65 14.70
C PHE A 311 -41.29 -13.89 13.54
N ALA A 312 -41.03 -15.17 13.25
CA ALA A 312 -40.16 -15.59 12.18
C ALA A 312 -40.74 -15.22 10.81
N ASN A 313 -39.86 -14.91 9.86
CA ASN A 313 -40.19 -14.50 8.51
C ASN A 313 -38.98 -14.72 7.58
N ALA A 314 -39.11 -14.42 6.28
CA ALA A 314 -38.04 -14.64 5.30
C ALA A 314 -36.70 -13.95 5.64
N SER A 315 -36.73 -12.85 6.39
CA SER A 315 -35.53 -12.10 6.82
C SER A 315 -35.08 -12.43 8.25
N ASN A 316 -35.88 -13.20 9.01
CA ASN A 316 -35.63 -13.55 10.40
C ASN A 316 -36.04 -15.02 10.59
N LEU A 317 -35.11 -15.94 10.29
CA LEU A 317 -35.38 -17.38 10.30
C LEU A 317 -35.71 -17.88 11.72
N PRO A 318 -36.52 -18.94 11.86
CA PRO A 318 -36.86 -19.48 13.17
C PRO A 318 -35.63 -19.97 13.93
N ILE A 319 -35.66 -19.88 15.27
CA ILE A 319 -34.55 -20.40 16.07
C ILE A 319 -34.65 -21.92 16.24
N TYR A 320 -33.55 -22.60 15.89
CA TYR A 320 -33.35 -24.03 16.07
C TYR A 320 -32.26 -24.33 17.10
N LYS A 321 -32.31 -25.52 17.69
CA LYS A 321 -31.30 -26.06 18.60
C LYS A 321 -30.34 -26.97 17.85
N VAL A 322 -29.04 -26.71 17.96
CA VAL A 322 -27.97 -27.57 17.43
C VAL A 322 -27.23 -28.18 18.61
N ILE A 323 -27.24 -29.51 18.70
CA ILE A 323 -26.50 -30.25 19.73
C ILE A 323 -25.17 -30.68 19.13
N PHE A 324 -24.08 -30.15 19.65
CA PHE A 324 -22.73 -30.60 19.33
C PHE A 324 -22.41 -31.77 20.27
N ASN A 325 -22.26 -32.98 19.73
CA ASN A 325 -22.05 -34.21 20.49
C ASN A 325 -20.65 -34.77 20.26
N ASP A 326 -19.86 -34.85 21.32
CA ASP A 326 -18.49 -35.36 21.32
C ASP A 326 -18.41 -36.57 22.25
N ASP A 327 -18.47 -37.77 21.66
CA ASP A 327 -18.57 -39.08 22.32
C ASP A 327 -19.50 -39.12 23.56
N GLY A 328 -20.71 -38.55 23.41
CA GLY A 328 -21.72 -38.45 24.48
C GLY A 328 -21.67 -37.15 25.30
N THR A 329 -20.57 -36.41 25.26
CA THR A 329 -20.46 -35.07 25.84
C THR A 329 -21.18 -34.06 24.94
N THR A 330 -22.30 -33.51 25.40
CA THR A 330 -23.16 -32.64 24.57
C THR A 330 -23.07 -31.15 24.93
N SER A 331 -22.81 -30.31 23.93
CA SER A 331 -22.90 -28.85 24.03
C SER A 331 -24.10 -28.33 23.26
N ASN A 332 -25.08 -27.76 23.99
CA ASN A 332 -26.27 -27.17 23.38
C ASN A 332 -25.96 -25.77 22.83
N ARG A 333 -26.20 -25.56 21.54
CA ARG A 333 -26.16 -24.27 20.86
C ARG A 333 -27.52 -23.96 20.22
N TYR A 334 -27.75 -22.70 19.88
CA TYR A 334 -28.97 -22.22 19.25
C TYR A 334 -28.62 -21.32 18.07
N THR A 335 -29.42 -21.35 17.01
CA THR A 335 -29.17 -20.52 15.85
C THR A 335 -29.46 -19.04 16.13
N ASN A 336 -28.89 -18.15 15.34
CA ASN A 336 -29.35 -16.76 15.23
C ASN A 336 -30.51 -16.63 14.20
N TYR A 337 -31.00 -15.42 13.97
CA TYR A 337 -32.01 -15.12 12.94
C TYR A 337 -31.59 -15.40 11.48
N GLN A 338 -30.33 -15.77 11.23
CA GLN A 338 -29.81 -16.19 9.93
C GLN A 338 -29.70 -17.73 9.82
N GLY A 339 -30.14 -18.47 10.85
CA GLY A 339 -29.97 -19.92 10.94
C GLY A 339 -28.54 -20.38 11.18
N LEU A 340 -27.60 -19.47 11.45
CA LEU A 340 -26.19 -19.77 11.74
C LEU A 340 -25.98 -20.00 13.24
N VAL A 341 -24.95 -20.77 13.58
CA VAL A 341 -24.65 -21.14 14.98
C VAL A 341 -23.16 -20.94 15.29
N THR A 342 -22.85 -20.43 16.49
CA THR A 342 -21.47 -20.38 16.99
C THR A 342 -21.07 -21.76 17.49
N PHE A 343 -20.05 -22.34 16.86
CA PHE A 343 -19.51 -23.65 17.20
C PHE A 343 -18.87 -23.62 18.61
N PRO A 344 -18.71 -24.76 19.29
CA PRO A 344 -17.78 -24.88 20.42
C PRO A 344 -16.33 -24.67 19.96
N SER A 345 -15.39 -24.66 20.90
CA SER A 345 -14.01 -25.01 20.59
C SER A 345 -13.96 -26.41 19.97
N ASP A 346 -13.01 -26.64 19.06
CA ASP A 346 -12.81 -27.98 18.52
C ASP A 346 -12.33 -28.93 19.64
N PRO A 347 -12.79 -30.19 19.66
CA PRO A 347 -12.38 -31.17 20.66
C PRO A 347 -10.89 -31.51 20.64
N GLU A 348 -10.38 -31.96 21.79
CA GLU A 348 -9.05 -32.56 21.91
C GLU A 348 -9.14 -34.06 21.55
N PRO A 349 -8.53 -34.52 20.44
CA PRO A 349 -8.63 -35.90 20.00
C PRO A 349 -7.78 -36.84 20.87
N ALA A 350 -8.18 -38.12 20.94
CA ALA A 350 -7.36 -39.17 21.54
C ALA A 350 -6.03 -39.36 20.79
N GLU A 351 -5.01 -39.87 21.49
CA GLU A 351 -3.69 -40.12 20.90
C GLU A 351 -3.77 -41.03 19.65
N GLY A 352 -3.07 -40.65 18.59
CA GLY A 352 -3.13 -41.32 17.29
C GLY A 352 -4.27 -40.86 16.36
N TYR A 353 -5.21 -40.04 16.85
CA TYR A 353 -6.31 -39.49 16.06
C TYR A 353 -6.20 -37.97 15.89
N MET A 354 -6.96 -37.44 14.93
CA MET A 354 -7.17 -36.01 14.76
C MET A 354 -8.65 -35.69 14.53
N PHE A 355 -9.07 -34.52 14.98
CA PHE A 355 -10.44 -34.04 14.81
C PHE A 355 -10.72 -33.68 13.34
N SER A 356 -11.54 -34.49 12.67
CA SER A 356 -11.93 -34.29 11.27
C SER A 356 -13.05 -33.25 11.11
N GLY A 357 -13.79 -32.95 12.17
CA GLY A 357 -14.83 -31.91 12.18
C GLY A 357 -16.18 -32.39 12.72
N TRP A 358 -17.16 -31.48 12.66
CA TRP A 358 -18.55 -31.74 13.02
C TRP A 358 -19.35 -32.22 11.81
N PHE A 359 -20.10 -33.33 11.94
CA PHE A 359 -20.89 -33.94 10.86
C PHE A 359 -22.35 -34.15 11.31
N ASN A 360 -23.31 -33.95 10.40
CA ASN A 360 -24.71 -34.22 10.68
C ASN A 360 -25.07 -35.72 10.50
N SER A 361 -26.30 -36.10 10.80
CA SER A 361 -26.83 -37.48 10.65
C SER A 361 -26.88 -38.02 9.21
N SER A 362 -26.52 -37.21 8.21
CA SER A 362 -26.35 -37.64 6.81
C SER A 362 -24.87 -37.73 6.41
N ASN A 363 -23.95 -37.76 7.39
CA ASN A 363 -22.50 -37.76 7.22
C ASN A 363 -21.98 -36.58 6.37
N VAL A 364 -22.65 -35.42 6.43
CA VAL A 364 -22.19 -34.18 5.80
C VAL A 364 -21.49 -33.30 6.84
N LYS A 365 -20.23 -32.94 6.58
CA LYS A 365 -19.45 -32.01 7.41
C LYS A 365 -20.10 -30.62 7.44
N VAL A 366 -20.55 -30.19 8.61
CA VAL A 366 -21.09 -28.85 8.83
C VAL A 366 -19.97 -27.83 9.05
N LYS A 367 -20.25 -26.55 8.83
CA LYS A 367 -19.32 -25.42 9.01
C LYS A 367 -20.03 -24.29 9.75
N SER A 368 -19.28 -23.32 10.25
CA SER A 368 -19.83 -22.09 10.86
C SER A 368 -20.72 -21.27 9.89
N SER A 369 -20.60 -21.50 8.58
CA SER A 369 -21.46 -20.95 7.53
C SER A 369 -22.65 -21.85 7.13
N THR A 370 -22.85 -23.01 7.78
CA THR A 370 -24.02 -23.86 7.56
C THR A 370 -25.26 -23.20 8.16
N VAL A 371 -26.28 -22.98 7.32
CA VAL A 371 -27.61 -22.53 7.75
C VAL A 371 -28.44 -23.74 8.17
N PHE A 372 -28.85 -23.77 9.43
CA PHE A 372 -29.66 -24.84 10.02
C PHE A 372 -31.16 -24.53 9.87
N SER A 373 -31.94 -25.52 9.46
CA SER A 373 -33.39 -25.41 9.15
C SER A 373 -34.29 -26.33 9.98
N ALA A 374 -33.70 -27.05 10.94
CA ALA A 374 -34.35 -27.94 11.88
C ALA A 374 -33.43 -28.15 13.11
N ASP A 375 -34.03 -28.47 14.26
CA ASP A 375 -33.31 -28.93 15.44
C ASP A 375 -32.56 -30.25 15.11
N GLN A 376 -31.27 -30.36 15.43
CA GLN A 376 -30.47 -31.55 15.11
C GLN A 376 -29.24 -31.72 15.98
N THR A 377 -28.71 -32.95 16.00
CA THR A 377 -27.39 -33.26 16.54
C THR A 377 -26.36 -33.28 15.42
N VAL A 378 -25.18 -32.72 15.68
CA VAL A 378 -23.96 -32.89 14.88
C VAL A 378 -22.90 -33.56 15.76
N ASN A 379 -22.29 -34.62 15.26
CA ASN A 379 -21.32 -35.42 15.99
C ASN A 379 -19.89 -34.96 15.65
N ALA A 380 -18.99 -35.03 16.62
CA ALA A 380 -17.56 -35.02 16.35
C ALA A 380 -17.19 -36.27 15.53
N VAL A 381 -16.33 -36.09 14.53
CA VAL A 381 -15.75 -37.19 13.75
C VAL A 381 -14.24 -37.10 13.86
N TYR A 382 -13.63 -38.23 14.19
CA TYR A 382 -12.20 -38.42 14.28
C TYR A 382 -11.71 -39.30 13.15
N ILE A 383 -10.46 -39.10 12.73
CA ILE A 383 -9.75 -39.94 11.76
C ILE A 383 -8.36 -40.23 12.30
N GLU A 384 -7.81 -41.40 11.97
CA GLU A 384 -6.44 -41.73 12.37
C GLU A 384 -5.44 -40.74 11.74
N ALA A 385 -4.56 -40.17 12.56
CA ALA A 385 -3.54 -39.23 12.11
C ALA A 385 -2.48 -39.90 11.19
N SER A 386 -2.36 -41.23 11.27
CA SER A 386 -1.57 -42.07 10.36
C SER A 386 -1.93 -41.85 8.88
N ASN A 387 -3.21 -41.66 8.59
CA ASN A 387 -3.77 -41.66 7.24
C ASN A 387 -3.95 -40.25 6.65
N VAL A 388 -3.49 -39.20 7.35
CA VAL A 388 -3.63 -37.81 6.92
C VAL A 388 -2.27 -37.21 6.60
N TYR A 389 -2.20 -36.59 5.42
CA TYR A 389 -1.00 -35.95 4.89
C TYR A 389 -1.35 -34.56 4.35
N PHE A 390 -0.42 -33.62 4.53
CA PHE A 390 -0.52 -32.25 4.03
C PHE A 390 0.52 -31.99 2.94
N ALA A 391 0.17 -31.11 2.00
CA ALA A 391 1.10 -30.63 0.99
C ALA A 391 1.99 -29.53 1.60
N VAL A 392 3.24 -29.88 1.91
CA VAL A 392 4.25 -28.91 2.33
C VAL A 392 5.16 -28.59 1.15
N ARG A 393 5.38 -27.31 0.86
CA ARG A 393 6.25 -26.87 -0.25
C ARG A 393 7.35 -25.96 0.26
N PHE A 394 8.56 -26.18 -0.26
CA PHE A 394 9.71 -25.32 -0.01
C PHE A 394 9.98 -24.48 -1.26
N PHE A 395 10.06 -23.18 -1.11
CA PHE A 395 10.28 -22.20 -2.16
C PHE A 395 11.54 -21.38 -1.89
N ASN A 396 12.23 -21.01 -2.95
CA ASN A 396 13.32 -20.05 -2.90
C ASN A 396 12.79 -18.61 -2.77
N ALA A 397 13.66 -17.64 -2.46
CA ALA A 397 13.27 -16.24 -2.23
C ALA A 397 12.65 -15.56 -3.48
N ASP A 398 12.93 -16.08 -4.68
CA ASP A 398 12.34 -15.66 -5.95
C ASP A 398 10.99 -16.34 -6.27
N THR A 399 10.46 -17.16 -5.35
CA THR A 399 9.29 -18.04 -5.48
C THR A 399 9.44 -19.24 -6.43
N THR A 400 10.67 -19.59 -6.82
CA THR A 400 10.96 -20.88 -7.48
C THR A 400 10.72 -22.03 -6.50
N LEU A 401 9.96 -23.06 -6.91
CA LEU A 401 9.73 -24.26 -6.10
C LEU A 401 11.03 -25.08 -6.00
N LEU A 402 11.48 -25.37 -4.78
CA LEU A 402 12.65 -26.18 -4.47
C LEU A 402 12.26 -27.65 -4.20
N ASP A 403 11.18 -27.87 -3.46
CA ASP A 403 10.69 -29.21 -3.08
C ASP A 403 9.20 -29.17 -2.74
N SER A 404 8.52 -30.32 -2.84
CA SER A 404 7.10 -30.49 -2.55
C SER A 404 6.86 -31.87 -1.93
N GLN A 405 6.60 -31.89 -0.62
CA GLN A 405 6.48 -33.08 0.21
C GLN A 405 5.01 -33.35 0.58
N SER A 406 4.65 -34.63 0.69
CA SER A 406 3.39 -35.09 1.28
C SER A 406 3.68 -35.55 2.71
N VAL A 407 3.30 -34.74 3.70
CA VAL A 407 3.84 -34.83 5.07
C VAL A 407 2.73 -35.25 6.03
N GLN A 408 2.93 -36.38 6.70
CA GLN A 408 1.96 -36.96 7.63
C GLN A 408 1.66 -36.01 8.80
N TYR A 409 0.41 -35.99 9.27
CA TYR A 409 -0.01 -35.17 10.42
C TYR A 409 0.94 -35.34 11.61
N GLY A 410 1.33 -34.21 12.20
CA GLY A 410 2.22 -34.20 13.37
C GLY A 410 3.70 -34.48 13.07
N LYS A 411 4.11 -34.68 11.82
CA LYS A 411 5.53 -34.78 11.43
C LYS A 411 6.08 -33.44 10.97
N THR A 412 7.28 -33.08 11.42
CA THR A 412 7.98 -31.88 10.95
C THR A 412 8.56 -32.14 9.56
N PRO A 413 8.31 -31.27 8.56
CA PRO A 413 8.90 -31.38 7.23
C PRO A 413 10.36 -30.94 7.24
N ALA A 414 11.19 -31.55 6.39
CA ALA A 414 12.60 -31.22 6.29
C ALA A 414 13.05 -31.17 4.83
N TYR A 415 13.47 -30.00 4.37
CA TYR A 415 14.12 -29.85 3.07
C TYR A 415 15.54 -30.42 3.15
N ALA A 416 15.85 -31.41 2.31
CA ALA A 416 17.12 -32.14 2.37
C ALA A 416 18.30 -31.45 1.65
N GLY A 417 18.04 -30.36 0.92
CA GLY A 417 19.08 -29.58 0.24
C GLY A 417 19.49 -28.31 1.00
N THR A 418 20.39 -27.54 0.41
CA THR A 418 20.69 -26.16 0.84
C THR A 418 20.13 -25.20 -0.22
N PRO A 419 19.21 -24.27 0.13
CA PRO A 419 18.74 -23.26 -0.82
C PRO A 419 19.89 -22.35 -1.26
N THR A 420 19.98 -22.08 -2.57
CA THR A 420 20.99 -21.19 -3.14
C THR A 420 20.34 -20.06 -3.94
N LEU A 421 20.93 -18.88 -3.86
CA LEU A 421 20.56 -17.72 -4.67
C LEU A 421 21.83 -17.23 -5.40
N PRO A 422 21.82 -17.06 -6.73
CA PRO A 422 23.01 -16.64 -7.47
C PRO A 422 23.54 -15.29 -6.97
N SER A 423 24.86 -15.18 -6.83
CA SER A 423 25.51 -13.89 -6.57
C SER A 423 25.39 -12.95 -7.76
N THR A 424 25.36 -11.65 -7.46
CA THR A 424 25.48 -10.56 -8.44
C THR A 424 26.90 -9.98 -8.38
N ALA A 425 27.20 -8.94 -9.16
CA ALA A 425 28.44 -8.18 -8.99
C ALA A 425 28.46 -7.44 -7.64
N GLU A 426 27.32 -6.92 -7.19
CA GLU A 426 27.23 -6.12 -5.96
C GLU A 426 27.15 -6.97 -4.69
N PHE A 427 26.44 -8.10 -4.73
CA PHE A 427 26.14 -8.91 -3.54
C PHE A 427 26.35 -10.42 -3.74
N SER A 428 26.74 -11.07 -2.65
CA SER A 428 26.67 -12.52 -2.45
C SER A 428 25.60 -12.83 -1.39
N TYR A 429 25.03 -14.03 -1.46
CA TYR A 429 23.90 -14.45 -0.62
C TYR A 429 24.21 -15.78 0.07
N ALA A 430 24.01 -15.83 1.38
CA ALA A 430 24.11 -17.06 2.18
C ALA A 430 22.74 -17.40 2.77
N PHE A 431 22.30 -18.65 2.68
CA PHE A 431 21.01 -19.08 3.24
C PHE A 431 20.98 -18.85 4.76
N ALA A 432 19.98 -18.11 5.24
CA ALA A 432 19.84 -17.69 6.62
C ALA A 432 18.82 -18.52 7.43
N GLY A 433 18.00 -19.33 6.74
CA GLY A 433 16.89 -20.09 7.32
C GLY A 433 15.59 -19.90 6.54
N TRP A 434 14.52 -20.51 7.02
CA TRP A 434 13.18 -20.33 6.45
C TRP A 434 12.48 -19.13 7.08
N HIS A 435 11.54 -18.50 6.36
CA HIS A 435 10.81 -17.32 6.84
C HIS A 435 9.98 -17.55 8.12
N VAL A 436 9.71 -18.82 8.42
CA VAL A 436 9.14 -19.40 9.64
C VAL A 436 9.84 -20.74 9.79
N GLU A 437 10.26 -21.10 11.00
CA GLU A 437 10.90 -22.40 11.25
C GLU A 437 9.95 -23.57 10.96
N PRO A 438 10.41 -24.67 10.33
CA PRO A 438 9.59 -25.85 10.09
C PRO A 438 9.02 -26.47 11.38
N THR A 439 7.69 -26.54 11.45
CA THR A 439 6.94 -27.15 12.56
C THR A 439 6.18 -28.40 12.11
N ALA A 440 5.65 -29.16 13.07
CA ALA A 440 4.84 -30.35 12.79
C ALA A 440 3.63 -30.01 11.90
N ALA A 441 3.46 -30.73 10.79
CA ALA A 441 2.43 -30.44 9.80
C ALA A 441 1.01 -30.69 10.34
N THR A 442 0.20 -29.63 10.35
CA THR A 442 -1.22 -29.63 10.78
C THR A 442 -2.16 -29.05 9.71
N GLU A 443 -1.61 -28.41 8.68
CA GLU A 443 -2.29 -27.94 7.45
C GLU A 443 -1.30 -27.87 6.28
N ASP A 444 -1.79 -27.63 5.06
CA ASP A 444 -0.94 -27.39 3.87
C ASP A 444 -0.15 -26.06 4.06
N PHE A 445 1.17 -26.08 3.86
CA PHE A 445 2.02 -24.93 4.19
C PHE A 445 3.18 -24.67 3.20
N ASP A 446 3.50 -23.40 2.98
CA ASP A 446 4.55 -22.94 2.06
C ASP A 446 5.70 -22.27 2.83
N TYR A 447 6.89 -22.88 2.82
CA TYR A 447 8.10 -22.33 3.43
C TYR A 447 8.93 -21.57 2.38
N TYR A 448 9.25 -20.31 2.64
CA TYR A 448 10.10 -19.48 1.77
C TYR A 448 11.50 -19.30 2.36
N ALA A 449 12.53 -19.51 1.53
CA ALA A 449 13.94 -19.37 1.92
C ALA A 449 14.31 -17.89 2.15
N THR A 450 15.13 -17.62 3.16
CA THR A 450 15.68 -16.30 3.46
C THR A 450 17.20 -16.30 3.34
N TYR A 451 17.80 -15.13 3.08
CA TYR A 451 19.22 -15.00 2.80
C TYR A 451 19.84 -13.80 3.52
N THR A 452 21.03 -14.01 4.09
CA THR A 452 21.94 -12.95 4.50
C THR A 452 22.66 -12.42 3.26
N GLN A 453 22.62 -11.10 3.06
CA GLN A 453 23.21 -10.40 1.93
C GLN A 453 24.54 -9.75 2.34
N THR A 454 25.61 -10.05 1.59
CA THR A 454 26.96 -9.52 1.83
C THR A 454 27.42 -8.74 0.61
N THR A 455 27.85 -7.49 0.79
CA THR A 455 28.45 -6.70 -0.31
C THR A 455 29.77 -7.30 -0.73
N ASN A 456 29.93 -7.56 -2.03
CA ASN A 456 31.16 -8.12 -2.57
C ASN A 456 32.31 -7.10 -2.51
N SER A 457 33.54 -7.61 -2.44
CA SER A 457 34.76 -6.80 -2.52
C SER A 457 35.64 -7.20 -3.70
N TYR A 458 36.29 -6.23 -4.32
CA TYR A 458 37.18 -6.41 -5.47
C TYR A 458 38.55 -5.78 -5.22
N THR A 459 39.58 -6.37 -5.83
CA THR A 459 40.95 -5.87 -5.75
C THR A 459 41.15 -4.71 -6.72
N VAL A 460 41.62 -3.58 -6.21
CA VAL A 460 42.06 -2.44 -7.01
C VAL A 460 43.56 -2.22 -6.81
N THR A 461 44.27 -2.06 -7.93
CA THR A 461 45.73 -1.97 -7.96
C THR A 461 46.18 -0.72 -8.70
N PHE A 462 46.91 0.15 -8.01
CA PHE A 462 47.55 1.33 -8.58
C PHE A 462 48.98 0.99 -8.98
N LEU A 463 49.36 1.32 -10.23
CA LEU A 463 50.63 1.00 -10.86
C LEU A 463 51.33 2.28 -11.34
N ASP A 464 52.65 2.37 -11.24
CA ASP A 464 53.41 3.49 -11.81
C ASP A 464 53.61 3.35 -13.33
N TYR A 465 54.19 4.35 -14.00
CA TYR A 465 54.35 4.41 -15.46
C TYR A 465 55.15 3.23 -16.06
N ASP A 466 56.01 2.58 -15.28
CA ASP A 466 56.77 1.38 -15.65
C ASP A 466 55.98 0.07 -15.43
N GLY A 467 54.96 0.09 -14.56
CA GLY A 467 54.21 -1.09 -14.11
C GLY A 467 54.50 -1.49 -12.65
N THR A 468 55.36 -0.77 -11.93
CA THR A 468 55.65 -1.00 -10.51
C THR A 468 54.40 -0.80 -9.66
N LYS A 469 54.08 -1.77 -8.79
CA LYS A 469 52.89 -1.73 -7.92
C LYS A 469 53.04 -0.68 -6.81
N LEU A 470 52.23 0.37 -6.86
CA LEU A 470 52.23 1.50 -5.92
C LEU A 470 51.31 1.27 -4.71
N GLN A 471 50.16 0.62 -4.92
CA GLN A 471 49.19 0.23 -3.90
C GLN A 471 48.31 -0.89 -4.44
N GLU A 472 47.92 -1.83 -3.59
CA GLU A 472 46.91 -2.85 -3.88
C GLU A 472 46.01 -3.00 -2.65
N SER A 473 44.69 -3.01 -2.84
CA SER A 473 43.73 -3.06 -1.73
C SER A 473 42.39 -3.62 -2.19
N SER A 474 41.67 -4.27 -1.28
CA SER A 474 40.29 -4.72 -1.53
C SER A 474 39.30 -3.62 -1.14
N TYR A 475 38.34 -3.34 -2.01
CA TYR A 475 37.29 -2.34 -1.84
C TYR A 475 35.92 -2.96 -2.07
N LEU A 476 34.91 -2.53 -1.30
CA LEU A 476 33.52 -2.94 -1.54
C LEU A 476 33.02 -2.39 -2.88
N TYR A 477 32.12 -3.13 -3.54
CA TYR A 477 31.41 -2.66 -4.73
C TYR A 477 30.77 -1.28 -4.49
N GLY A 478 30.83 -0.41 -5.51
CA GLY A 478 30.29 0.95 -5.48
C GLY A 478 31.17 1.98 -4.76
N ALA A 479 32.20 1.57 -4.02
CA ALA A 479 33.18 2.48 -3.43
C ALA A 479 34.05 3.16 -4.51
N THR A 480 34.50 4.39 -4.26
CA THR A 480 35.56 5.02 -5.08
C THR A 480 36.91 4.68 -4.46
N PRO A 481 37.82 3.99 -5.17
CA PRO A 481 39.14 3.67 -4.65
C PRO A 481 40.04 4.91 -4.70
N GLY A 482 41.05 4.97 -3.84
CA GLY A 482 41.91 6.15 -3.71
C GLY A 482 43.36 5.79 -3.39
N TYR A 483 44.26 6.50 -4.06
CA TYR A 483 45.70 6.49 -3.78
C TYR A 483 46.05 7.78 -3.04
N ALA A 484 46.58 7.68 -1.82
CA ALA A 484 46.70 8.81 -0.89
C ALA A 484 47.98 9.66 -1.04
N LYS A 485 48.81 9.37 -2.05
CA LYS A 485 50.05 10.11 -2.38
C LYS A 485 49.95 10.64 -3.82
N THR A 486 50.83 11.55 -4.20
CA THR A 486 51.05 11.85 -5.62
C THR A 486 52.16 10.93 -6.15
N PRO A 487 51.95 10.14 -7.22
CA PRO A 487 53.03 9.42 -7.88
C PRO A 487 54.13 10.36 -8.38
N THR A 488 55.39 9.95 -8.31
CA THR A 488 56.55 10.79 -8.66
C THR A 488 57.49 10.06 -9.59
N ARG A 489 57.72 10.64 -10.78
CA ARG A 489 58.68 10.17 -11.76
C ARG A 489 59.90 11.09 -11.77
N ALA A 490 61.09 10.53 -11.59
CA ALA A 490 62.33 11.31 -11.60
C ALA A 490 62.57 11.97 -12.96
N SER A 491 63.02 13.23 -12.94
CA SER A 491 63.47 13.94 -14.12
C SER A 491 64.66 13.24 -14.78
N THR A 492 64.75 13.37 -16.10
CA THR A 492 65.91 12.96 -16.89
C THR A 492 66.68 14.21 -17.35
N VAL A 493 67.87 14.04 -17.91
CA VAL A 493 68.63 15.16 -18.54
C VAL A 493 67.87 15.88 -19.67
N ALA A 494 66.77 15.31 -20.17
CA ALA A 494 65.95 15.93 -21.21
C ALA A 494 64.59 16.45 -20.70
N TYR A 495 63.96 15.77 -19.74
CA TYR A 495 62.58 16.03 -19.33
C TYR A 495 62.36 15.99 -17.82
N ASP A 496 61.70 17.02 -17.30
CA ASP A 496 60.97 16.97 -16.04
C ASP A 496 59.58 16.32 -16.25
N TYR A 497 59.05 15.64 -15.22
CA TYR A 497 57.78 14.93 -15.29
C TYR A 497 56.82 15.34 -14.18
N THR A 498 55.57 15.65 -14.55
CA THR A 498 54.49 16.01 -13.61
C THR A 498 53.37 14.98 -13.71
N PHE A 499 52.85 14.49 -12.58
CA PHE A 499 51.76 13.52 -12.55
C PHE A 499 50.46 14.13 -13.14
N ALA A 500 49.97 13.53 -14.22
CA ALA A 500 48.82 14.01 -14.98
C ALA A 500 47.50 13.30 -14.61
N GLY A 501 47.57 12.12 -14.00
CA GLY A 501 46.40 11.34 -13.58
C GLY A 501 46.61 9.84 -13.74
N TRP A 502 45.49 9.11 -13.77
CA TRP A 502 45.47 7.65 -13.94
C TRP A 502 44.85 7.25 -15.27
N ASN A 503 45.37 6.18 -15.89
CA ASN A 503 44.76 5.50 -17.04
C ASN A 503 44.38 4.06 -16.65
N PRO A 504 43.11 3.63 -16.80
CA PRO A 504 41.93 4.46 -17.01
C PRO A 504 41.72 5.48 -15.87
N ALA A 505 40.85 6.47 -16.09
CA ALA A 505 40.46 7.38 -15.02
C ALA A 505 39.79 6.61 -13.86
N VAL A 506 40.03 7.04 -12.63
CA VAL A 506 39.55 6.32 -11.43
C VAL A 506 38.02 6.43 -11.32
N VAL A 507 37.36 5.27 -11.36
CA VAL A 507 35.90 5.13 -11.25
C VAL A 507 35.52 4.28 -10.04
N LYS A 508 34.23 4.22 -9.74
CA LYS A 508 33.68 3.33 -8.70
C LYS A 508 33.99 1.86 -9.02
N VAL A 509 34.29 1.10 -7.98
CA VAL A 509 34.60 -0.32 -8.06
C VAL A 509 33.36 -1.12 -8.46
N VAL A 510 33.42 -1.77 -9.63
CA VAL A 510 32.38 -2.70 -10.12
C VAL A 510 32.94 -4.07 -10.49
N ALA A 511 34.26 -4.19 -10.53
CA ALA A 511 35.05 -5.39 -10.79
C ALA A 511 36.49 -5.13 -10.26
N ASN A 512 37.38 -6.12 -10.39
CA ASN A 512 38.82 -5.86 -10.21
C ASN A 512 39.30 -4.83 -11.24
N ALA A 513 40.16 -3.90 -10.84
CA ALA A 513 40.62 -2.80 -11.70
C ALA A 513 42.09 -2.44 -11.45
N GLU A 514 42.81 -2.15 -12.53
CA GLU A 514 44.16 -1.60 -12.48
C GLU A 514 44.17 -0.17 -12.99
N TYR A 515 44.92 0.70 -12.31
CA TYR A 515 45.05 2.12 -12.63
C TYR A 515 46.52 2.50 -12.77
N LYS A 516 46.95 2.91 -13.96
CA LYS A 516 48.36 3.20 -14.26
C LYS A 516 48.65 4.70 -14.30
N ALA A 517 49.71 5.15 -13.64
CA ALA A 517 50.08 6.55 -13.56
C ALA A 517 50.50 7.14 -14.93
N ILE A 518 49.93 8.29 -15.27
CA ILE A 518 50.28 9.11 -16.43
C ILE A 518 51.12 10.30 -15.96
N TYR A 519 52.11 10.71 -16.75
CA TYR A 519 52.90 11.91 -16.50
C TYR A 519 53.02 12.77 -17.76
N ASP A 520 52.79 14.06 -17.62
CA ASP A 520 53.17 15.08 -18.60
C ASP A 520 54.68 15.32 -18.53
N SER A 521 55.29 15.76 -19.63
CA SER A 521 56.74 15.96 -19.75
C SER A 521 57.11 17.33 -20.30
N THR A 522 58.00 18.06 -19.62
CA THR A 522 58.51 19.37 -20.05
C THR A 522 60.02 19.35 -20.23
N LEU A 523 60.54 19.98 -21.29
CA LEU A 523 61.98 20.02 -21.56
C LEU A 523 62.74 20.77 -20.46
N VAL A 524 63.78 20.12 -19.91
CA VAL A 524 64.75 20.74 -18.99
C VAL A 524 65.48 21.88 -19.70
N LYS A 525 65.83 22.93 -18.96
CA LYS A 525 66.63 24.06 -19.45
C LYS A 525 68.01 24.09 -18.79
N TYR A 526 68.98 24.52 -19.57
CA TYR A 526 70.39 24.59 -19.20
C TYR A 526 70.97 25.98 -19.49
N THR A 527 71.96 26.34 -18.68
CA THR A 527 72.61 27.64 -18.64
C THR A 527 73.79 27.67 -19.59
N VAL A 528 73.75 28.54 -20.60
CA VAL A 528 74.88 28.77 -21.50
C VAL A 528 75.51 30.12 -21.17
N THR A 529 76.81 30.10 -20.86
CA THR A 529 77.58 31.24 -20.37
C THR A 529 78.68 31.56 -21.36
N PHE A 530 78.57 32.71 -22.03
CA PHE A 530 79.59 33.21 -22.95
C PHE A 530 80.61 34.06 -22.19
N MET A 531 81.91 33.86 -22.45
CA MET A 531 83.05 34.41 -21.71
C MET A 531 84.00 35.18 -22.61
N ASN A 532 84.38 36.40 -22.21
CA ASN A 532 85.49 37.14 -22.81
C ASN A 532 86.69 37.10 -21.85
N GLY A 533 87.61 36.16 -22.07
CA GLY A 533 88.68 35.88 -21.11
C GLY A 533 88.11 35.37 -19.78
N SER A 534 88.34 36.11 -18.70
CA SER A 534 87.83 35.81 -17.34
C SER A 534 86.46 36.42 -17.03
N GLU A 535 85.90 37.24 -17.91
CA GLU A 535 84.64 37.97 -17.66
C GLU A 535 83.45 37.31 -18.36
N VAL A 536 82.29 37.27 -17.67
CA VAL A 536 81.03 36.80 -18.27
C VAL A 536 80.51 37.86 -19.23
N PHE A 537 80.40 37.51 -20.50
CA PHE A 537 79.90 38.38 -21.56
C PHE A 537 78.38 38.30 -21.72
N ALA A 538 77.78 37.10 -21.61
CA ALA A 538 76.34 36.90 -21.65
C ALA A 538 75.92 35.54 -21.05
N THR A 539 74.67 35.42 -20.60
CA THR A 539 74.06 34.13 -20.19
C THR A 539 72.70 33.91 -20.84
N GLN A 540 72.37 32.64 -21.13
CA GLN A 540 71.10 32.22 -21.75
C GLN A 540 70.56 30.95 -21.07
N GLN A 541 69.23 30.82 -21.00
CA GLN A 541 68.55 29.60 -20.55
C GLN A 541 67.93 28.88 -21.75
N VAL A 542 68.52 27.74 -22.13
CA VAL A 542 68.28 27.04 -23.40
C VAL A 542 67.71 25.65 -23.14
N ALA A 543 66.67 25.26 -23.87
CA ALA A 543 66.04 23.95 -23.68
C ALA A 543 66.95 22.81 -24.19
N TYR A 544 66.91 21.66 -23.51
CA TYR A 544 67.72 20.50 -23.86
C TYR A 544 67.59 20.12 -25.35
N GLY A 545 68.73 19.92 -26.00
CA GLY A 545 68.82 19.56 -27.42
C GLY A 545 68.68 20.73 -28.40
N THR A 546 68.41 21.94 -27.95
CA THR A 546 68.32 23.16 -28.80
C THR A 546 69.64 23.95 -28.79
N ALA A 547 69.78 24.93 -29.69
CA ALA A 547 70.97 25.77 -29.81
C ALA A 547 70.87 27.03 -28.95
N ALA A 548 72.02 27.51 -28.45
CA ALA A 548 72.12 28.90 -27.96
C ALA A 548 72.37 29.88 -29.11
N THR A 549 72.09 31.16 -28.89
CA THR A 549 72.39 32.23 -29.86
C THR A 549 73.75 32.85 -29.54
N ALA A 550 74.55 33.19 -30.55
CA ALA A 550 75.81 33.89 -30.31
C ALA A 550 75.55 35.34 -29.84
N PRO A 551 76.27 35.86 -28.82
CA PRO A 551 76.18 37.27 -28.42
C PRO A 551 76.63 38.24 -29.53
N ASP A 552 75.95 39.37 -29.61
CA ASP A 552 76.17 40.46 -30.57
C ASP A 552 76.06 41.81 -29.81
N PRO A 553 77.00 42.76 -29.96
CA PRO A 553 78.22 42.73 -30.79
C PRO A 553 79.25 41.68 -30.33
N ALA A 554 80.10 41.25 -31.25
CA ALA A 554 81.23 40.36 -30.96
C ALA A 554 82.28 41.05 -30.05
N PRO A 555 82.94 40.31 -29.14
CA PRO A 555 83.90 40.87 -28.19
C PRO A 555 85.21 41.29 -28.85
N THR A 556 85.82 42.36 -28.34
CA THR A 556 87.08 42.93 -28.85
C THR A 556 88.23 42.74 -27.86
N ARG A 557 89.46 42.58 -28.38
CA ARG A 557 90.69 42.52 -27.57
C ARG A 557 91.82 43.27 -28.29
N ASN A 558 92.40 44.28 -27.64
CA ASN A 558 93.39 45.16 -28.27
C ASN A 558 94.63 44.38 -28.73
N GLY A 559 95.10 44.61 -29.96
CA GLY A 559 96.17 43.85 -30.62
C GLY A 559 95.75 42.53 -31.28
N TYR A 560 94.48 42.11 -31.15
CA TYR A 560 93.99 40.84 -31.67
C TYR A 560 92.69 40.97 -32.46
N LYS A 561 92.51 40.07 -33.44
CA LYS A 561 91.30 39.89 -34.24
C LYS A 561 90.41 38.82 -33.60
N PHE A 562 89.12 39.08 -33.42
CA PHE A 562 88.17 38.04 -32.98
C PHE A 562 87.91 37.04 -34.12
N ILE A 563 87.98 35.74 -33.82
CA ILE A 563 87.82 34.67 -34.81
C ILE A 563 86.67 33.69 -34.52
N GLY A 564 86.05 33.76 -33.34
CA GLY A 564 84.85 32.96 -33.03
C GLY A 564 84.68 32.60 -31.55
N TRP A 565 83.75 31.68 -31.30
CA TRP A 565 83.35 31.19 -29.98
C TRP A 565 83.61 29.68 -29.89
N THR A 566 84.15 29.18 -28.77
CA THR A 566 84.43 27.75 -28.57
C THR A 566 84.18 27.30 -27.12
N PRO A 567 83.71 26.07 -26.84
CA PRO A 567 83.24 25.03 -27.77
C PRO A 567 81.94 25.40 -28.50
N SER A 568 81.47 24.54 -29.41
CA SER A 568 80.20 24.75 -30.12
C SER A 568 78.99 24.66 -29.19
N PHE A 569 78.07 25.60 -29.35
CA PHE A 569 76.84 25.77 -28.59
C PHE A 569 75.58 25.49 -29.43
N ALA A 570 75.74 24.85 -30.59
CA ALA A 570 74.65 24.49 -31.51
C ALA A 570 73.71 23.39 -30.97
N LYS A 571 74.07 22.72 -29.87
CA LYS A 571 73.21 21.77 -29.17
C LYS A 571 73.57 21.70 -27.68
N ILE A 572 72.69 22.21 -26.82
CA ILE A 572 72.90 22.29 -25.38
C ILE A 572 72.35 21.02 -24.72
N VAL A 573 73.19 20.30 -23.97
CA VAL A 573 72.84 19.04 -23.28
C VAL A 573 73.22 19.02 -21.79
N SER A 574 73.83 20.10 -21.33
CA SER A 574 74.23 20.42 -19.96
C SER A 574 74.39 21.94 -19.86
N ASP A 575 74.66 22.48 -18.68
CA ASP A 575 75.25 23.83 -18.60
C ASP A 575 76.55 23.86 -19.43
N LEU A 576 76.82 24.98 -20.10
CA LEU A 576 77.91 25.10 -21.07
C LEU A 576 78.58 26.47 -21.00
N THR A 577 79.88 26.49 -20.76
CA THR A 577 80.71 27.71 -20.83
C THR A 577 81.39 27.79 -22.21
N VAL A 578 81.30 28.96 -22.86
CA VAL A 578 81.77 29.21 -24.23
C VAL A 578 82.68 30.43 -24.24
N SER A 579 83.95 30.28 -24.62
CA SER A 579 84.96 31.33 -24.61
C SER A 579 85.19 31.95 -25.99
N ALA A 580 85.45 33.26 -26.01
CA ALA A 580 85.90 33.99 -27.20
C ALA A 580 87.32 33.60 -27.63
N LEU A 581 87.54 33.47 -28.94
CA LEU A 581 88.83 33.19 -29.57
C LEU A 581 89.38 34.41 -30.32
N PHE A 582 90.70 34.56 -30.27
CA PHE A 582 91.43 35.72 -30.78
C PHE A 582 92.74 35.32 -31.46
N GLU A 583 93.12 36.03 -32.53
CA GLU A 583 94.33 35.85 -33.34
C GLU A 583 95.19 37.13 -33.33
N GLU A 584 96.52 37.01 -33.31
CA GLU A 584 97.47 38.12 -33.14
C GLU A 584 97.88 38.75 -34.48
N LEU A 585 98.11 40.08 -34.52
CA LEU A 585 98.42 40.81 -35.75
C LEU A 585 99.92 41.16 -35.87
N ILE A 586 100.51 40.88 -37.04
CA ILE A 586 101.92 41.18 -37.36
C ILE A 586 101.99 42.44 -38.24
N LEU A 587 102.95 43.32 -37.95
CA LEU A 587 103.18 44.59 -38.64
C LEU A 587 104.60 44.67 -39.24
N ARG A 588 104.71 45.27 -40.42
CA ARG A 588 105.95 45.55 -41.17
C ARG A 588 106.16 47.05 -41.39
N SER A 589 107.39 47.45 -41.65
CA SER A 589 107.83 48.86 -41.74
C SER A 589 108.41 49.20 -43.12
N ILE A 590 108.02 50.34 -43.69
CA ILE A 590 108.41 50.76 -45.04
C ILE A 590 109.10 52.12 -44.96
N PHE A 591 110.27 52.24 -45.60
CA PHE A 591 111.11 53.44 -45.59
C PHE A 591 111.29 53.99 -47.02
N ILE A 592 111.04 55.29 -47.19
CA ILE A 592 110.94 55.95 -48.50
C ILE A 592 112.09 56.95 -48.63
N TYR A 593 112.78 56.97 -49.78
CA TYR A 593 114.03 57.74 -49.97
C TYR A 593 114.05 58.58 -51.26
N GLY A 594 114.71 59.74 -51.21
CA GLY A 594 114.98 60.58 -52.38
C GLY A 594 116.23 60.17 -53.15
N ASP A 595 116.52 60.85 -54.27
CA ASP A 595 117.60 60.44 -55.18
C ASP A 595 119.01 60.85 -54.70
N SER A 596 119.11 61.69 -53.66
CA SER A 596 120.37 61.97 -52.96
C SER A 596 120.64 61.02 -51.78
N GLY A 597 119.66 60.16 -51.43
CA GLY A 597 119.77 59.15 -50.37
C GLY A 597 119.15 59.56 -49.02
N GLU A 598 118.45 60.69 -48.95
CA GLU A 598 117.67 61.16 -47.81
C GLU A 598 116.39 60.35 -47.59
N ILE A 599 115.88 60.27 -46.35
CA ILE A 599 114.55 59.67 -46.05
C ILE A 599 113.46 60.74 -46.25
N LEU A 600 112.40 60.37 -46.96
CA LEU A 600 111.22 61.20 -47.24
C LEU A 600 110.05 60.88 -46.31
N ASP A 601 109.78 59.60 -46.02
CA ASP A 601 108.67 59.14 -45.17
C ASP A 601 108.89 57.73 -44.59
N THR A 602 108.06 57.31 -43.63
CA THR A 602 108.08 55.95 -43.04
C THR A 602 106.69 55.48 -42.61
N ALA A 603 106.24 54.33 -43.13
CA ALA A 603 104.92 53.75 -42.86
C ALA A 603 104.99 52.43 -42.09
N LYS A 604 103.88 52.04 -41.44
CA LYS A 604 103.64 50.70 -40.90
C LYS A 604 102.35 50.10 -41.45
N VAL A 605 102.41 48.84 -41.88
CA VAL A 605 101.32 48.13 -42.56
C VAL A 605 101.23 46.71 -41.99
N VAL A 606 100.08 46.06 -42.05
CA VAL A 606 99.95 44.62 -41.72
C VAL A 606 100.70 43.81 -42.78
N GLU A 607 101.34 42.72 -42.37
CA GLU A 607 102.02 41.82 -43.31
C GLU A 607 101.03 41.29 -44.38
N ASP A 608 101.50 41.21 -45.63
CA ASP A 608 100.73 40.86 -46.84
C ASP A 608 99.58 41.83 -47.24
N GLU A 609 99.32 42.92 -46.50
CA GLU A 609 98.48 44.01 -47.01
C GLU A 609 99.21 44.87 -48.07
N LYS A 610 98.45 45.72 -48.77
CA LYS A 610 98.97 46.56 -49.86
C LYS A 610 99.36 47.95 -49.36
N PHE A 611 100.50 48.44 -49.85
CA PHE A 611 100.96 49.81 -49.68
C PHE A 611 100.92 50.57 -51.02
N VAL A 612 100.56 51.85 -50.98
CA VAL A 612 100.51 52.74 -52.16
C VAL A 612 101.84 53.50 -52.26
N LEU A 613 102.48 53.48 -53.42
CA LEU A 613 103.69 54.27 -53.67
C LEU A 613 103.35 55.78 -53.68
N PRO A 614 104.11 56.63 -52.95
CA PRO A 614 103.78 58.04 -52.78
C PRO A 614 104.03 58.87 -54.04
N GLU A 615 103.62 60.15 -54.01
CA GLU A 615 103.92 61.09 -55.09
C GLU A 615 105.41 61.44 -55.17
N ALA A 616 105.90 61.61 -56.40
CA ALA A 616 107.31 61.85 -56.69
C ALA A 616 107.70 63.32 -56.42
N PRO A 617 108.88 63.59 -55.83
CA PRO A 617 109.42 64.94 -55.76
C PRO A 617 109.62 65.54 -57.17
N GLN A 618 109.51 66.86 -57.32
CA GLN A 618 109.92 67.54 -58.55
C GLN A 618 111.42 67.86 -58.55
N LYS A 619 112.04 67.82 -59.72
CA LYS A 619 113.46 68.13 -59.94
C LYS A 619 113.64 68.91 -61.25
N ASP A 620 113.94 70.20 -61.17
CA ASP A 620 114.00 71.07 -62.35
C ASP A 620 115.03 70.59 -63.40
N GLY A 621 114.63 70.63 -64.67
CA GLY A 621 115.42 70.16 -65.81
C GLY A 621 115.37 68.66 -66.07
N TYR A 622 114.80 67.87 -65.14
CA TYR A 622 114.76 66.42 -65.19
C TYR A 622 113.33 65.85 -65.12
N GLU A 623 113.07 64.72 -65.77
CA GLU A 623 111.82 63.96 -65.72
C GLU A 623 111.97 62.73 -64.82
N PHE A 624 110.96 62.44 -63.99
CA PHE A 624 110.99 61.32 -63.03
C PHE A 624 110.72 59.98 -63.74
N VAL A 625 111.65 59.03 -63.60
CA VAL A 625 111.56 57.73 -64.29
C VAL A 625 111.03 56.58 -63.44
N GLY A 626 110.84 56.75 -62.13
CA GLY A 626 110.10 55.80 -61.28
C GLY A 626 110.56 55.70 -59.83
N TRP A 627 109.77 54.99 -59.03
CA TRP A 627 110.19 54.43 -57.75
C TRP A 627 110.90 53.10 -57.98
N TYR A 628 111.99 52.89 -57.23
CA TYR A 628 112.84 51.70 -57.32
C TYR A 628 113.05 51.07 -55.93
N ASP A 629 113.28 49.76 -55.87
CA ASP A 629 113.66 49.09 -54.62
C ASP A 629 115.13 49.35 -54.23
N GLY A 630 115.57 48.76 -53.12
CA GLY A 630 116.95 48.85 -52.65
C GLY A 630 117.99 48.16 -53.55
N ASP A 631 117.57 47.21 -54.39
CA ASP A 631 118.42 46.47 -55.34
C ASP A 631 118.50 47.14 -56.72
N GLY A 632 117.62 48.11 -56.97
CA GLY A 632 117.61 48.96 -58.17
C GLY A 632 116.60 48.56 -59.24
N ASN A 633 115.65 47.64 -58.96
CA ASN A 633 114.53 47.31 -59.86
C ASN A 633 113.42 48.37 -59.75
N LYS A 634 112.69 48.62 -60.85
CA LYS A 634 111.57 49.59 -60.84
C LYS A 634 110.33 48.97 -60.21
N LEU A 635 109.85 49.57 -59.12
CA LEU A 635 108.63 49.15 -58.40
C LEU A 635 107.36 49.72 -59.04
N GLY A 636 107.42 50.94 -59.57
CA GLY A 636 106.25 51.58 -60.18
C GLY A 636 106.38 53.09 -60.33
N MET A 637 105.24 53.74 -60.50
CA MET A 637 105.01 55.18 -60.45
C MET A 637 104.24 55.56 -59.17
N PRO A 638 104.18 56.85 -58.82
CA PRO A 638 103.18 57.39 -57.89
C PRO A 638 101.78 56.78 -58.08
N GLY A 639 101.18 56.34 -56.97
CA GLY A 639 99.85 55.75 -56.93
C GLY A 639 99.76 54.26 -57.24
N ASP A 640 100.81 53.62 -57.78
CA ASP A 640 100.85 52.16 -57.93
C ASP A 640 100.89 51.47 -56.55
N THR A 641 100.37 50.23 -56.46
CA THR A 641 100.38 49.46 -55.20
C THR A 641 101.35 48.29 -55.22
N ILE A 642 102.12 48.16 -54.13
CA ILE A 642 102.99 47.02 -53.84
C ILE A 642 102.45 46.23 -52.64
N THR A 643 102.78 44.93 -52.53
CA THR A 643 102.40 44.09 -51.38
C THR A 643 103.53 44.10 -50.34
N VAL A 644 103.19 44.24 -49.05
CA VAL A 644 104.14 44.38 -47.95
C VAL A 644 104.47 43.03 -47.33
N THR A 645 105.23 42.21 -48.06
CA THR A 645 105.67 40.86 -47.62
C THR A 645 106.92 40.90 -46.72
N GLY A 646 107.23 42.06 -46.12
CA GLY A 646 108.48 42.32 -45.41
C GLY A 646 108.76 43.82 -45.25
N ASP A 647 109.82 44.16 -44.52
CA ASP A 647 110.27 45.54 -44.36
C ASP A 647 110.95 46.03 -45.65
N LEU A 648 110.56 47.19 -46.16
CA LEU A 648 110.86 47.63 -47.53
C LEU A 648 111.61 48.98 -47.57
N LYS A 649 112.55 49.11 -48.51
CA LYS A 649 113.21 50.37 -48.86
C LYS A 649 112.88 50.73 -50.32
N ILE A 650 112.40 51.94 -50.57
CA ILE A 650 112.07 52.46 -51.91
C ILE A 650 112.74 53.83 -52.18
N THR A 651 113.15 54.10 -53.43
CA THR A 651 114.02 55.24 -53.81
C THR A 651 113.63 55.86 -55.17
N ALA A 652 113.77 57.19 -55.34
CA ALA A 652 113.46 57.94 -56.57
C ALA A 652 114.62 57.97 -57.62
N LYS A 653 114.31 58.18 -58.93
CA LYS A 653 115.29 58.40 -60.03
C LYS A 653 114.75 59.32 -61.15
N TYR A 654 115.63 60.01 -61.91
CA TYR A 654 115.29 61.02 -62.93
C TYR A 654 116.26 61.07 -64.16
N GLU A 655 115.83 61.63 -65.31
CA GLU A 655 116.63 61.83 -66.58
C GLU A 655 116.43 63.24 -67.22
N GLU A 656 117.29 63.70 -68.15
CA GLU A 656 117.41 65.13 -68.61
C GLU A 656 116.91 65.41 -70.07
N ILE A 657 116.33 66.60 -70.34
CA ILE A 657 115.47 66.89 -71.54
C ILE A 657 116.10 67.78 -72.64
N LYS A 658 115.74 67.57 -73.94
CA LYS A 658 116.11 68.42 -75.12
C LYS A 658 114.95 68.61 -76.14
N LEU A 659 115.00 69.66 -76.98
CA LEU A 659 113.88 70.19 -77.79
C LEU A 659 114.06 70.18 -79.34
N SER A 660 112.98 69.87 -80.08
CA SER A 660 112.67 70.37 -81.45
C SER A 660 111.16 70.16 -81.78
N SER A 661 110.67 70.43 -83.01
CA SER A 661 109.31 70.98 -83.23
C SER A 661 108.29 70.19 -84.09
N SER A 662 106.99 70.47 -83.82
CA SER A 662 105.83 70.62 -84.75
C SER A 662 104.65 69.58 -84.81
N SER A 663 103.46 70.06 -84.39
CA SER A 663 102.08 69.87 -84.92
C SER A 663 101.30 68.52 -84.95
N ALA A 664 100.30 68.43 -84.03
CA ALA A 664 98.82 68.37 -84.29
C ALA A 664 98.00 67.04 -84.35
N ASN A 665 97.12 66.85 -83.32
CA ASN A 665 95.62 66.79 -83.37
C ASN A 665 94.83 65.53 -82.85
N SER A 666 93.86 65.75 -81.91
CA SER A 666 92.57 65.01 -81.60
C SER A 666 92.53 63.49 -81.20
N SER A 667 91.61 62.93 -80.36
CA SER A 667 90.63 63.43 -79.33
C SER A 667 89.79 62.31 -78.60
N SER A 668 89.34 62.53 -77.33
CA SER A 668 88.07 62.02 -76.62
C SER A 668 87.79 60.51 -76.33
N SER A 669 86.94 60.01 -75.37
CA SER A 669 86.31 60.43 -74.05
C SER A 669 85.36 59.30 -73.45
N VAL A 670 85.34 58.84 -72.15
CA VAL A 670 84.65 59.28 -70.85
C VAL A 670 83.26 58.62 -70.45
N ALA A 671 82.93 58.53 -69.12
CA ALA A 671 81.59 58.33 -68.39
C ALA A 671 81.12 56.90 -67.89
N GLN A 672 80.17 56.63 -66.94
CA GLN A 672 79.70 57.09 -65.56
C GLN A 672 78.33 56.37 -65.16
N SER A 673 77.65 56.39 -63.97
CA SER A 673 77.93 56.41 -62.48
C SER A 673 76.63 56.26 -61.58
N SER A 674 76.72 56.06 -60.23
CA SER A 674 75.69 56.30 -59.11
C SER A 674 74.42 55.38 -58.95
N SER A 675 73.63 55.27 -57.82
CA SER A 675 73.76 55.46 -56.32
C SER A 675 72.45 55.10 -55.48
N SER A 676 72.47 55.13 -54.11
CA SER A 676 71.35 55.31 -53.08
C SER A 676 70.26 54.19 -52.83
N ALA A 677 69.38 54.10 -51.77
CA ALA A 677 69.18 54.58 -50.34
C ALA A 677 67.80 54.03 -49.73
N ILE A 678 67.25 54.18 -48.48
CA ILE A 678 67.61 54.06 -47.01
C ILE A 678 66.33 54.13 -46.05
N ALA A 679 66.32 53.48 -44.84
CA ALA A 679 65.48 53.70 -43.57
C ALA A 679 63.93 53.43 -43.51
N SER A 680 63.13 53.44 -42.39
CA SER A 680 63.22 53.04 -40.93
C SER A 680 61.86 53.16 -40.12
N SER A 681 61.75 52.65 -38.86
CA SER A 681 60.87 53.09 -37.68
C SER A 681 59.29 53.03 -37.72
N SER A 682 58.46 53.09 -36.63
CA SER A 682 58.51 52.62 -35.19
C SER A 682 57.21 52.86 -34.33
N SER A 683 56.95 52.02 -33.28
CA SER A 683 56.33 52.26 -31.92
C SER A 683 54.85 52.68 -31.59
N ALA A 684 54.23 51.98 -30.58
CA ALA A 684 53.44 52.43 -29.38
C ALA A 684 51.87 52.71 -29.29
N MET A 685 51.22 52.01 -28.32
CA MET A 685 50.10 52.27 -27.33
C MET A 685 48.81 53.15 -27.49
N GLN A 686 47.70 52.63 -26.89
CA GLN A 686 46.64 53.23 -25.99
C GLN A 686 45.17 53.62 -26.40
N SER A 687 44.21 53.04 -25.64
CA SER A 687 43.00 53.65 -24.96
C SER A 687 41.59 53.87 -25.61
N SER A 688 40.53 53.61 -24.80
CA SER A 688 39.07 53.95 -24.96
C SER A 688 38.28 53.16 -26.05
N SER A 689 36.93 53.18 -26.23
CA SER A 689 35.72 53.80 -25.59
C SER A 689 34.44 53.13 -26.19
N SER A 690 33.16 53.29 -25.79
CA SER A 690 32.40 53.35 -24.50
C SER A 690 30.86 53.34 -24.80
N MET A 691 29.95 53.44 -23.78
CA MET A 691 28.46 53.62 -23.89
C MET A 691 27.64 52.39 -24.40
N ILE A 692 26.28 52.20 -24.35
CA ILE A 692 25.03 52.73 -23.67
C ILE A 692 23.89 51.69 -23.96
N ALA A 693 22.72 51.51 -23.30
CA ALA A 693 22.20 51.66 -21.91
C ALA A 693 20.74 51.09 -21.79
N SER A 694 20.22 50.93 -20.54
CA SER A 694 18.77 50.98 -20.13
C SER A 694 17.76 49.86 -20.51
N SER A 695 16.71 49.53 -19.72
CA SER A 695 16.18 50.07 -18.44
C SER A 695 15.25 49.10 -17.65
N SER A 696 15.24 49.22 -16.29
CA SER A 696 14.08 49.08 -15.34
C SER A 696 13.28 47.75 -15.22
N SER A 697 12.76 47.31 -14.06
CA SER A 697 12.82 47.84 -12.67
C SER A 697 12.37 46.83 -11.57
N VAL A 698 13.08 46.86 -10.42
CA VAL A 698 12.72 46.71 -8.97
C VAL A 698 11.26 46.31 -8.58
N SER A 699 10.91 45.66 -7.44
CA SER A 699 11.44 45.64 -6.03
C SER A 699 10.77 44.49 -5.21
N SER A 700 11.07 44.13 -3.93
CA SER A 700 12.21 44.29 -2.99
C SER A 700 11.96 43.54 -1.64
N SER A 701 13.03 43.26 -0.86
CA SER A 701 13.14 43.32 0.64
C SER A 701 12.26 42.48 1.61
N SER A 702 12.70 42.06 2.83
CA SER A 702 14.03 41.83 3.46
C SER A 702 13.89 41.29 4.93
N PHE A 703 14.96 40.71 5.51
CA PHE A 703 15.13 40.26 6.93
C PHE A 703 14.14 39.15 7.41
N GLY A 704 14.29 38.43 8.53
CA GLY A 704 15.31 38.26 9.60
C GLY A 704 14.70 37.39 10.75
N ILE A 705 15.38 36.78 11.73
CA ILE A 705 16.81 36.62 12.11
C ILE A 705 16.98 35.29 12.92
N MET A 706 18.13 35.01 13.54
CA MET A 706 18.57 33.72 14.16
C MET A 706 18.03 33.40 15.60
N SER A 707 18.41 32.20 16.09
CA SER A 707 18.60 31.78 17.53
C SER A 707 17.39 31.09 18.23
N SER A 708 17.52 30.08 19.12
CA SER A 708 18.69 29.32 19.68
C SER A 708 18.29 27.93 20.23
N SER A 709 19.29 27.15 20.70
CA SER A 709 19.26 25.84 21.41
C SER A 709 18.55 25.87 22.81
N SER A 710 18.35 24.80 23.61
CA SER A 710 19.17 23.57 23.89
C SER A 710 18.38 22.43 24.62
N ALA A 711 18.99 21.24 24.77
CA ALA A 711 18.89 20.21 25.85
C ALA A 711 17.50 19.72 26.38
N VAL A 712 17.10 18.43 26.36
CA VAL A 712 17.64 17.17 26.99
C VAL A 712 17.29 16.98 28.49
N VAL A 713 16.60 15.87 28.84
CA VAL A 713 16.80 14.92 29.98
C VAL A 713 15.66 13.85 30.00
N GLN A 714 15.87 12.69 30.67
CA GLN A 714 15.02 11.49 30.66
C GLN A 714 14.19 11.26 31.96
N SER A 715 13.56 10.08 32.06
CA SER A 715 13.08 9.34 33.27
C SER A 715 11.67 9.67 33.82
N SER A 716 10.92 8.74 34.44
CA SER A 716 10.91 7.25 34.44
C SER A 716 9.65 6.71 35.17
N SER A 717 9.27 5.43 34.94
CA SER A 717 8.54 4.50 35.86
C SER A 717 7.46 5.04 36.83
N SER A 718 6.27 4.43 36.93
CA SER A 718 6.08 3.11 37.59
C SER A 718 4.65 2.57 37.43
N ALA A 719 4.41 1.32 37.80
CA ALA A 719 3.07 0.69 37.91
C ALA A 719 2.70 0.38 39.38
N VAL A 720 1.43 0.05 39.66
CA VAL A 720 0.98 -0.97 40.64
C VAL A 720 -0.54 -1.21 40.56
N GLN A 721 -0.99 -2.32 41.14
CA GLN A 721 -2.36 -2.88 41.19
C GLN A 721 -3.28 -2.09 42.19
N SER A 722 -4.52 -2.45 42.57
CA SER A 722 -5.23 -3.74 42.62
C SER A 722 -6.74 -3.58 42.90
N SER A 723 -7.52 -4.67 42.78
CA SER A 723 -8.46 -5.17 43.82
C SER A 723 -9.22 -6.43 43.34
N SER A 724 -9.81 -7.19 44.27
CA SER A 724 -10.41 -8.51 44.04
C SER A 724 -11.54 -8.81 45.04
N SER A 725 -12.34 -9.86 44.79
CA SER A 725 -13.10 -10.59 45.84
C SER A 725 -13.72 -11.88 45.28
N VAL A 726 -14.08 -12.80 46.19
CA VAL A 726 -14.50 -14.20 45.91
C VAL A 726 -15.59 -14.61 46.91
N ILE A 727 -16.56 -15.44 46.51
CA ILE A 727 -17.46 -16.20 47.41
C ILE A 727 -17.56 -17.64 46.88
N ALA A 728 -17.76 -18.62 47.77
CA ALA A 728 -17.66 -20.07 47.49
C ALA A 728 -18.74 -20.90 48.22
N SER A 729 -18.59 -22.24 48.15
CA SER A 729 -19.41 -23.30 48.79
C SER A 729 -20.75 -23.62 48.08
N SER A 730 -21.31 -24.84 48.14
CA SER A 730 -20.90 -26.08 48.84
C SER A 730 -21.25 -27.37 48.04
N SER A 731 -21.00 -28.55 48.61
CA SER A 731 -20.94 -29.87 47.96
C SER A 731 -22.12 -30.81 48.26
N SER A 732 -22.37 -31.80 47.38
CA SER A 732 -22.69 -33.18 47.82
C SER A 732 -22.54 -34.26 46.73
N GLU A 733 -21.87 -35.36 47.11
CA GLU A 733 -22.10 -36.79 46.80
C GLU A 733 -22.23 -37.34 45.37
N ALA A 734 -21.72 -38.57 45.23
CA ALA A 734 -21.85 -39.47 44.08
C ALA A 734 -21.97 -40.92 44.58
N PRO A 735 -22.52 -41.87 43.78
CA PRO A 735 -22.24 -43.28 43.99
C PRO A 735 -21.78 -44.04 42.73
N SER A 736 -20.57 -44.61 42.84
CA SER A 736 -20.17 -45.95 42.39
C SER A 736 -20.79 -46.60 41.12
N SER A 737 -19.96 -46.71 40.09
CA SER A 737 -19.60 -47.95 39.35
C SER A 737 -20.66 -49.04 39.03
N SER A 738 -20.69 -49.45 37.76
CA SER A 738 -20.65 -50.90 37.41
C SER A 738 -19.88 -51.12 36.11
N SER A 739 -19.20 -52.27 35.99
CA SER A 739 -18.41 -52.68 34.82
C SER A 739 -19.17 -53.71 33.98
N GLY A 740 -18.98 -53.72 32.65
CA GLY A 740 -19.98 -54.30 31.74
C GLY A 740 -19.52 -54.88 30.40
N VAL A 741 -18.39 -55.62 30.37
CA VAL A 741 -18.04 -56.62 29.34
C VAL A 741 -17.72 -56.13 27.91
N SER A 742 -16.64 -56.67 27.35
CA SER A 742 -16.18 -56.48 25.98
C SER A 742 -16.92 -57.37 24.96
N SER A 743 -16.99 -56.92 23.70
CA SER A 743 -16.97 -57.86 22.57
C SER A 743 -16.24 -57.24 21.39
N SER A 744 -15.38 -58.03 20.75
CA SER A 744 -14.64 -57.68 19.55
C SER A 744 -15.28 -58.34 18.32
N SER A 745 -15.20 -57.67 17.18
CA SER A 745 -15.23 -58.35 15.87
C SER A 745 -14.52 -57.49 14.84
N SER A 746 -13.74 -58.13 13.98
CA SER A 746 -12.87 -57.51 12.98
C SER A 746 -13.30 -57.94 11.59
N SER A 747 -13.27 -57.02 10.62
CA SER A 747 -13.30 -57.34 9.19
C SER A 747 -12.51 -56.30 8.39
N GLU A 748 -11.48 -56.75 7.68
CA GLU A 748 -10.97 -56.13 6.45
C GLU A 748 -12.03 -56.39 5.32
N ASP A 749 -11.98 -55.84 4.11
CA ASP A 749 -10.90 -55.15 3.36
C ASP A 749 -11.55 -54.09 2.41
N PRO A 750 -11.00 -53.59 1.26
CA PRO A 750 -11.17 -52.18 0.91
C PRO A 750 -11.92 -51.92 -0.42
N ASP A 751 -12.23 -50.66 -0.71
CA ASP A 751 -12.45 -50.23 -2.10
C ASP A 751 -12.04 -48.75 -2.31
N ALA A 752 -10.96 -48.53 -3.05
CA ALA A 752 -10.27 -47.24 -3.13
C ALA A 752 -10.60 -46.47 -4.43
N LEU A 753 -11.67 -45.67 -4.41
CA LEU A 753 -12.04 -44.82 -5.55
C LEU A 753 -11.17 -43.56 -5.66
N HIS A 754 -10.14 -43.65 -6.51
CA HIS A 754 -9.27 -42.57 -6.94
C HIS A 754 -10.05 -41.36 -7.51
N PHE A 755 -10.11 -40.24 -6.76
CA PHE A 755 -10.62 -38.97 -7.28
C PHE A 755 -9.48 -38.04 -7.69
N SER A 756 -9.15 -38.03 -8.99
CA SER A 756 -8.17 -37.10 -9.55
C SER A 756 -8.64 -35.64 -9.44
N ALA A 757 -7.88 -34.79 -8.75
CA ALA A 757 -8.22 -33.38 -8.58
C ALA A 757 -7.87 -32.56 -9.84
N HIS A 758 -8.89 -32.23 -10.64
CA HIS A 758 -8.82 -31.22 -11.69
C HIS A 758 -9.62 -29.97 -11.26
N PRO A 759 -9.22 -28.75 -11.69
CA PRO A 759 -9.82 -27.51 -11.20
C PRO A 759 -11.29 -27.39 -11.60
N ARG A 760 -12.15 -27.01 -10.65
CA ARG A 760 -13.61 -26.98 -10.85
C ARG A 760 -14.12 -25.79 -11.68
N PHE A 761 -13.26 -24.88 -12.14
CA PHE A 761 -13.63 -23.82 -13.07
C PHE A 761 -12.55 -23.61 -14.14
N ASN A 762 -13.00 -23.32 -15.36
CA ASN A 762 -12.14 -22.89 -16.47
C ASN A 762 -12.12 -21.36 -16.52
N LEU A 763 -10.98 -20.79 -16.91
CA LEU A 763 -10.82 -19.35 -17.08
C LEU A 763 -10.09 -19.03 -18.37
N HIS A 764 -10.66 -18.14 -19.18
CA HIS A 764 -10.11 -17.64 -20.42
C HIS A 764 -9.96 -16.11 -20.37
N VAL A 765 -9.00 -15.57 -21.11
CA VAL A 765 -8.79 -14.11 -21.24
C VAL A 765 -9.06 -13.70 -22.67
N GLN A 766 -10.06 -12.86 -22.88
CA GLN A 766 -10.32 -12.24 -24.16
C GLN A 766 -10.27 -10.72 -23.99
N ASN A 767 -9.25 -10.09 -24.57
CA ASN A 767 -8.87 -8.69 -24.30
C ASN A 767 -8.72 -8.47 -22.78
N ARG A 768 -9.36 -7.43 -22.21
CA ARG A 768 -9.38 -7.17 -20.76
C ARG A 768 -10.51 -7.87 -19.99
N THR A 769 -11.18 -8.84 -20.61
CA THR A 769 -12.29 -9.57 -20.00
C THR A 769 -11.85 -10.97 -19.62
N LEU A 770 -11.96 -11.28 -18.33
CA LEU A 770 -11.91 -12.65 -17.81
C LEU A 770 -13.25 -13.31 -18.12
N GLN A 771 -13.25 -14.41 -18.87
CA GLN A 771 -14.40 -15.30 -19.00
C GLN A 771 -14.19 -16.50 -18.07
N ILE A 772 -15.17 -16.75 -17.21
CA ILE A 772 -15.16 -17.86 -16.25
C ILE A 772 -16.28 -18.83 -16.63
N GLN A 773 -15.98 -20.13 -16.66
CA GLN A 773 -16.92 -21.21 -16.93
C GLN A 773 -16.86 -22.30 -15.85
N ASN A 774 -17.95 -23.06 -15.69
CA ASN A 774 -18.14 -24.10 -14.67
C ASN A 774 -18.06 -23.62 -13.21
N ALA A 775 -18.11 -22.31 -12.95
CA ALA A 775 -18.08 -21.80 -11.58
C ALA A 775 -19.31 -22.26 -10.78
N ARG A 776 -19.10 -22.68 -9.52
CA ARG A 776 -20.20 -23.14 -8.67
C ARG A 776 -21.10 -21.98 -8.26
N ILE A 777 -22.38 -22.04 -8.64
CA ILE A 777 -23.40 -21.06 -8.22
C ILE A 777 -23.45 -21.01 -6.68
N GLY A 778 -23.45 -19.81 -6.11
CA GLY A 778 -23.43 -19.56 -4.68
C GLY A 778 -22.04 -19.49 -4.04
N SER A 779 -20.97 -19.93 -4.72
CA SER A 779 -19.60 -19.71 -4.22
C SER A 779 -19.21 -18.23 -4.33
N ALA A 780 -18.45 -17.73 -3.36
CA ALA A 780 -17.88 -16.39 -3.41
C ALA A 780 -16.73 -16.33 -4.42
N PHE A 781 -16.59 -15.21 -5.14
CA PHE A 781 -15.44 -14.93 -6.00
C PHE A 781 -14.77 -13.60 -5.64
N ALA A 782 -13.46 -13.51 -5.92
CA ALA A 782 -12.67 -12.29 -5.86
C ALA A 782 -11.62 -12.25 -6.98
N VAL A 783 -11.38 -11.06 -7.52
CA VAL A 783 -10.23 -10.75 -8.38
C VAL A 783 -9.36 -9.76 -7.63
N LEU A 784 -8.07 -10.06 -7.54
CA LEU A 784 -7.07 -9.29 -6.81
C LEU A 784 -5.88 -8.96 -7.72
N ASP A 785 -5.15 -7.88 -7.43
CA ASP A 785 -3.81 -7.67 -8.00
C ASP A 785 -2.73 -8.51 -7.28
N LEU A 786 -1.49 -8.45 -7.77
CA LEU A 786 -0.35 -9.14 -7.15
C LEU A 786 -0.01 -8.61 -5.74
N GLN A 787 -0.54 -7.45 -5.35
CA GLN A 787 -0.39 -6.87 -4.01
C GLN A 787 -1.54 -7.29 -3.07
N GLY A 788 -2.40 -8.23 -3.50
CA GLY A 788 -3.50 -8.76 -2.69
C GLY A 788 -4.68 -7.80 -2.52
N ARG A 789 -4.73 -6.68 -3.26
CA ARG A 789 -5.85 -5.74 -3.16
C ARG A 789 -7.02 -6.25 -3.99
N VAL A 790 -8.19 -6.38 -3.36
CA VAL A 790 -9.41 -6.86 -4.03
C VAL A 790 -9.94 -5.79 -4.98
N LEU A 791 -9.84 -6.05 -6.28
CA LEU A 791 -10.32 -5.18 -7.36
C LEU A 791 -11.81 -5.37 -7.62
N ARG A 792 -12.31 -6.60 -7.44
CA ARG A 792 -13.73 -6.95 -7.58
C ARG A 792 -14.04 -8.19 -6.76
N ARG A 793 -15.22 -8.25 -6.14
CA ARG A 793 -15.73 -9.43 -5.41
C ARG A 793 -17.24 -9.58 -5.60
N GLY A 794 -17.75 -10.78 -5.39
CA GLY A 794 -19.18 -11.06 -5.45
C GLY A 794 -19.50 -12.52 -5.16
N VAL A 795 -20.72 -12.92 -5.52
CA VAL A 795 -21.19 -14.32 -5.50
C VAL A 795 -21.42 -14.76 -6.94
N VAL A 796 -21.07 -16.00 -7.26
CA VAL A 796 -21.30 -16.61 -8.56
C VAL A 796 -22.81 -16.85 -8.73
N ASN A 797 -23.46 -16.05 -9.57
CA ASN A 797 -24.91 -16.14 -9.84
C ASN A 797 -25.24 -16.96 -11.10
N SER A 798 -24.22 -17.33 -11.89
CA SER A 798 -24.29 -18.10 -13.13
C SER A 798 -23.01 -18.91 -13.26
N PRO A 799 -23.03 -20.16 -13.76
CA PRO A 799 -21.82 -20.97 -13.90
C PRO A 799 -20.87 -20.44 -14.99
N GLU A 800 -21.41 -19.63 -15.91
CA GLU A 800 -20.64 -18.85 -16.87
C GLU A 800 -20.87 -17.36 -16.61
N PHE A 801 -19.78 -16.59 -16.45
CA PHE A 801 -19.85 -15.13 -16.29
C PHE A 801 -18.55 -14.44 -16.72
N SER A 802 -18.63 -13.13 -16.94
CA SER A 802 -17.50 -12.31 -17.38
C SER A 802 -17.14 -11.22 -16.37
N ILE A 803 -15.84 -10.95 -16.21
CA ILE A 803 -15.29 -9.87 -15.38
C ILE A 803 -14.35 -9.02 -16.23
N GLU A 804 -14.78 -7.81 -16.56
CA GLU A 804 -13.94 -6.80 -17.19
C GLU A 804 -12.98 -6.16 -16.17
N LEU A 805 -11.72 -5.98 -16.57
CA LEU A 805 -10.65 -5.34 -15.80
C LEU A 805 -10.20 -4.03 -16.46
N GLN A 806 -9.86 -3.02 -15.65
CA GLN A 806 -9.51 -1.69 -16.17
C GLN A 806 -8.12 -1.66 -16.83
N ASN A 807 -7.15 -2.39 -16.28
CA ASN A 807 -5.74 -2.35 -16.67
C ASN A 807 -5.27 -3.69 -17.25
N ALA A 808 -4.15 -3.66 -17.98
CA ALA A 808 -3.35 -4.85 -18.25
C ALA A 808 -2.49 -5.19 -17.02
N GLY A 809 -2.18 -6.47 -16.80
CA GLY A 809 -1.45 -6.90 -15.61
C GLY A 809 -1.55 -8.39 -15.30
N ALA A 810 -0.99 -8.78 -14.17
CA ALA A 810 -1.19 -10.11 -13.59
C ALA A 810 -2.17 -10.01 -12.43
N TYR A 811 -3.11 -10.95 -12.38
CA TYR A 811 -4.25 -10.96 -11.47
C TYR A 811 -4.41 -12.33 -10.82
N ILE A 812 -4.95 -12.32 -9.60
CA ILE A 812 -5.30 -13.53 -8.86
C ILE A 812 -6.83 -13.64 -8.89
N VAL A 813 -7.36 -14.73 -9.43
CA VAL A 813 -8.80 -15.01 -9.46
C VAL A 813 -9.08 -16.15 -8.49
N ARG A 814 -9.83 -15.85 -7.43
CA ARG A 814 -10.27 -16.81 -6.43
C ARG A 814 -11.76 -17.08 -6.60
N ILE A 815 -12.15 -18.36 -6.59
CA ILE A 815 -13.54 -18.81 -6.50
C ILE A 815 -13.60 -19.93 -5.47
N ASP A 816 -14.38 -19.75 -4.40
CA ASP A 816 -14.42 -20.68 -3.26
C ASP A 816 -13.01 -20.84 -2.61
N SER A 817 -12.50 -22.07 -2.45
CA SER A 817 -11.11 -22.37 -2.08
C SER A 817 -10.12 -22.38 -3.26
N GLN A 818 -10.59 -22.31 -4.50
CA GLN A 818 -9.76 -22.46 -5.70
C GLN A 818 -9.18 -21.11 -6.14
N VAL A 819 -7.91 -21.09 -6.56
CA VAL A 819 -7.18 -19.88 -6.96
C VAL A 819 -6.44 -20.12 -8.26
N GLN A 820 -6.56 -19.21 -9.22
CA GLN A 820 -5.79 -19.20 -10.47
C GLN A 820 -5.09 -17.84 -10.64
N LYS A 821 -3.78 -17.87 -10.98
CA LYS A 821 -3.04 -16.68 -11.43
C LYS A 821 -3.23 -16.54 -12.94
N ILE A 822 -3.56 -15.34 -13.41
CA ILE A 822 -3.81 -15.07 -14.84
C ILE A 822 -3.14 -13.77 -15.28
N ARG A 823 -2.70 -13.69 -16.54
CA ARG A 823 -2.09 -12.49 -17.12
C ARG A 823 -2.95 -11.93 -18.24
N VAL A 824 -3.38 -10.69 -18.08
CA VAL A 824 -4.22 -9.93 -19.01
C VAL A 824 -3.35 -8.92 -19.74
N LYS A 825 -3.52 -8.83 -21.07
CA LYS A 825 -2.74 -7.98 -21.97
C LYS A 825 -3.48 -6.66 -22.29
#